data_AF-A0AAE0VH41-F1
#
_entry.id   AF-A0AAE0VH41-F1
#
_cell.length_a   1.000
_cell.length_b   1.000
_cell.length_c   1.000
_cell.angle_alpha   90.00
_cell.angle_beta   90.00
_cell.angle_gamma   90.00
#
_symmetry.space_group_name_H-M   'P 1'
#
loop_
_entity.id
_entity.type
_entity.pdbx_description
1 polymer ?
#
loop_
_entity_poly.entity_id
_entity_poly.type
_entity_poly.pdbx_seq_one_letter_code
_entity_poly.pdbx_strand_id
1 'polypeptide(L)'
;MFSTPYHQGGSGGGHGGRGGRSKGGYFSAYTYDSIYFPSQMGSGGGTGTSNSNFGGRGGGIIFMHIQDELRVEGRLHANGEAGGSYSGGGGAGGSLYLNVQHLDGAGSIEAIGGAGGQQAGGGGGGRIAIYHTKVNHFTGDLLIHGGYGSDQFGGSGTVYIEDQSNLTKIYRKLITDNRGKTSCQRIAEVEKLSLEGHWSWSSTYFSYGNVSLSTFSPIYDSSYGLANLVTGSTGDFFMGHSKHVQLEVTFPFLTYVDHIRVFPYCSNPSWITSYSVGSYGEDGTLVGHTDSYVKTDGCSTQQEPNQYGRIIIRRNVVKIIIELEGVNSVAVLSELEIYVSEDPETWQQTPYSNREGAAYIIESDEHTGLFEFDEVHILGGASLNLESDSNKGTPVKLVAHKVFGDNTGRLTVRHGQTYESTQDRVLQEFAILSQRHSSVSLPLTVDCRKIDLVIKGSFSSMENVTINANCSFTIDHHEPTRNVIDHLDIKSFASVHVLTDMEAQTTLVGTTLTVRSGAEIFSNDLVLEYTNITVEPYGRLYVDEGVPEREQNTGVGVGHSDPNGCSGGGHGGNGGQGQGQPLSGGSHGSFLLSDTFGKNGGHSTFPHLGGLGGGRLKFKVNHTLTVDGEVTANGGDWRSVEAGGGSGGSISIETYTIDGGGIIDASGGNGYGGMYASHGGGGGGGRIALYYTYNYYIGTFRNTGGAGGAGAEHGGAGTVYLHKLPDLLSNGQVAPDFTHNRTLYLDNMNRFPRNPLRNLTQFYTNYSLGSGVAWIFPGFYPSFVKPIFSPVDFTSDVILDHLQIYRGAQMAMVRPENPRQNINLSVGSFDGDRSGHLHVGYNQTLLIGTGRLPVDVSLYHGSETTLQGELRVAGVTVMVEGTLKNVENLTVVDGGNVIQRPKTPLFS
;
A
#
# COMPACT_ATOMS: atom_id res chain seq x y z
N MET A 1 4.73 16.13 -33.64
CA MET A 1 5.96 16.86 -33.27
C MET A 1 5.56 18.02 -32.38
N PHE A 2 6.10 18.13 -31.16
CA PHE A 2 5.85 19.27 -30.26
C PHE A 2 7.16 20.04 -30.07
N SER A 3 7.19 21.30 -30.53
CA SER A 3 8.28 22.25 -30.27
C SER A 3 7.66 23.55 -29.75
N THR A 4 8.08 23.98 -28.57
CA THR A 4 7.70 25.26 -27.95
C THR A 4 8.97 26.09 -27.77
N PRO A 5 8.87 27.41 -27.59
CA PRO A 5 10.04 28.29 -27.45
C PRO A 5 10.92 27.96 -26.24
N TYR A 6 10.43 27.12 -25.32
CA TYR A 6 11.02 26.91 -24.00
C TYR A 6 11.53 25.47 -23.76
N HIS A 7 11.47 24.54 -24.72
CA HIS A 7 12.04 23.18 -24.49
C HIS A 7 13.58 23.17 -24.55
N GLN A 8 14.26 22.42 -23.68
CA GLN A 8 15.71 22.18 -23.83
C GLN A 8 16.05 21.29 -25.03
N GLY A 9 15.13 20.41 -25.46
CA GLY A 9 15.31 19.61 -26.67
C GLY A 9 14.06 18.95 -27.20
N GLY A 10 14.17 18.39 -28.41
CA GLY A 10 13.09 17.70 -29.10
C GLY A 10 12.88 16.27 -28.60
N SER A 11 11.62 15.83 -28.56
CA SER A 11 11.28 14.42 -28.32
C SER A 11 11.73 13.53 -29.48
N GLY A 12 11.99 12.25 -29.20
CA GLY A 12 12.25 11.26 -30.25
C GLY A 12 10.99 10.99 -31.08
N GLY A 13 11.16 10.61 -32.34
CA GLY A 13 10.07 10.09 -33.17
C GLY A 13 9.56 8.74 -32.64
N GLY A 14 8.30 8.40 -32.93
CA GLY A 14 7.72 7.08 -32.68
C GLY A 14 7.36 6.34 -33.97
N HIS A 15 7.44 5.02 -33.96
CA HIS A 15 6.97 4.04 -34.97
C HIS A 15 7.36 2.66 -34.44
N GLY A 16 6.43 1.70 -34.29
CA GLY A 16 6.69 0.43 -33.57
C GLY A 16 6.91 0.55 -32.06
N GLY A 17 7.92 1.34 -31.68
CA GLY A 17 8.25 1.76 -30.33
C GLY A 17 7.98 3.25 -30.12
N ARG A 18 7.72 3.59 -28.86
CA ARG A 18 7.44 4.96 -28.43
C ARG A 18 8.72 5.82 -28.45
N GLY A 19 8.62 7.08 -28.87
CA GLY A 19 9.77 8.00 -28.88
C GLY A 19 10.11 8.52 -27.48
N GLY A 20 11.39 8.57 -27.11
CA GLY A 20 11.82 9.07 -25.81
C GLY A 20 11.52 10.56 -25.59
N ARG A 21 11.27 10.96 -24.34
CA ARG A 21 11.17 12.36 -23.94
C ARG A 21 12.54 13.05 -23.96
N SER A 22 12.53 14.35 -24.23
CA SER A 22 13.69 15.23 -24.01
C SER A 22 13.86 15.55 -22.53
N LYS A 23 15.03 16.09 -22.15
CA LYS A 23 15.28 16.51 -20.77
C LYS A 23 14.26 17.57 -20.34
N GLY A 24 13.51 17.26 -19.28
CA GLY A 24 12.41 18.12 -18.79
C GLY A 24 11.22 18.20 -19.75
N GLY A 25 11.18 17.38 -20.81
CA GLY A 25 10.11 17.34 -21.78
C GLY A 25 8.90 16.56 -21.25
N TYR A 26 7.70 17.06 -21.56
CA TYR A 26 6.44 16.43 -21.14
C TYR A 26 5.97 15.33 -22.11
N PHE A 27 6.12 15.60 -23.41
CA PHE A 27 5.51 14.80 -24.48
C PHE A 27 6.44 13.70 -25.01
N SER A 28 5.88 12.51 -25.24
CA SER A 28 6.53 11.39 -25.92
C SER A 28 5.72 10.97 -27.15
N ALA A 29 6.40 10.83 -28.30
CA ALA A 29 5.75 10.54 -29.58
C ALA A 29 5.12 9.15 -29.60
N TYR A 30 3.87 9.09 -30.07
CA TYR A 30 3.09 7.86 -30.14
C TYR A 30 3.63 6.87 -31.16
N THR A 31 3.34 5.62 -30.89
CA THR A 31 3.52 4.50 -31.79
C THR A 31 2.34 4.42 -32.76
N TYR A 32 2.58 3.92 -33.97
CA TYR A 32 1.58 3.65 -35.02
C TYR A 32 2.07 2.51 -35.92
N ASP A 33 1.23 2.12 -36.88
CA ASP A 33 1.45 1.11 -37.93
C ASP A 33 1.19 -0.34 -37.45
N SER A 34 1.02 -1.26 -38.41
CA SER A 34 0.71 -2.67 -38.15
C SER A 34 1.97 -3.52 -37.90
N ILE A 35 1.91 -4.46 -36.94
CA ILE A 35 2.91 -5.51 -36.71
C ILE A 35 2.88 -6.58 -37.80
N TYR A 36 1.71 -6.84 -38.40
CA TYR A 36 1.54 -7.84 -39.45
C TYR A 36 1.92 -7.29 -40.82
N PHE A 37 1.55 -6.05 -41.10
CA PHE A 37 1.82 -5.39 -42.36
C PHE A 37 2.37 -3.97 -42.15
N PRO A 38 3.63 -3.85 -41.69
CA PRO A 38 4.26 -2.54 -41.49
C PRO A 38 4.47 -1.85 -42.84
N SER A 39 3.78 -0.73 -43.04
CA SER A 39 3.68 -0.05 -44.34
C SER A 39 3.94 1.45 -44.27
N GLN A 40 4.18 1.98 -43.06
CA GLN A 40 4.40 3.40 -42.83
C GLN A 40 5.88 3.70 -42.54
N MET A 41 6.31 4.90 -42.89
CA MET A 41 7.66 5.38 -42.57
C MET A 41 7.76 5.72 -41.09
N GLY A 42 8.98 5.67 -40.55
CA GLY A 42 9.28 6.19 -39.23
C GLY A 42 9.08 7.71 -39.18
N SER A 43 8.61 8.22 -38.05
CA SER A 43 8.46 9.67 -37.86
C SER A 43 9.80 10.33 -37.55
N GLY A 44 9.94 11.60 -37.97
CA GLY A 44 11.11 12.40 -37.63
C GLY A 44 11.10 12.82 -36.16
N GLY A 45 12.30 12.95 -35.57
CA GLY A 45 12.47 13.49 -34.23
C GLY A 45 12.11 14.98 -34.16
N GLY A 46 11.80 15.46 -32.96
CA GLY A 46 11.51 16.87 -32.71
C GLY A 46 12.73 17.76 -32.90
N THR A 47 12.51 18.95 -33.46
CA THR A 47 13.54 19.98 -33.60
C THR A 47 13.73 20.73 -32.28
N GLY A 48 14.98 20.95 -31.89
CA GLY A 48 15.34 21.74 -30.70
C GLY A 48 15.25 23.26 -30.94
N THR A 49 15.73 24.04 -29.98
CA THR A 49 15.57 25.51 -29.93
C THR A 49 16.45 26.32 -30.89
N SER A 50 17.42 25.71 -31.58
CA SER A 50 18.30 26.43 -32.50
C SER A 50 18.26 25.87 -33.93
N ASN A 51 18.56 26.74 -34.89
CA ASN A 51 18.49 26.47 -36.33
C ASN A 51 19.49 25.40 -36.83
N SER A 52 20.32 24.83 -35.96
CA SER A 52 21.27 23.75 -36.26
C SER A 52 20.93 22.44 -35.54
N ASN A 53 19.83 22.39 -34.78
CA ASN A 53 19.42 21.25 -33.97
C ASN A 53 18.15 20.58 -34.53
N PHE A 54 18.17 20.27 -35.82
CA PHE A 54 17.09 19.53 -36.48
C PHE A 54 16.93 18.14 -35.86
N GLY A 55 15.69 17.70 -35.75
CA GLY A 55 15.42 16.30 -35.40
C GLY A 55 15.88 15.36 -36.51
N GLY A 56 16.26 14.14 -36.13
CA GLY A 56 16.68 13.10 -37.05
C GLY A 56 15.52 12.65 -37.93
N ARG A 57 15.80 12.34 -39.19
CA ARG A 57 14.79 11.78 -40.12
C ARG A 57 14.41 10.37 -39.67
N GLY A 58 13.13 10.02 -39.81
CA GLY A 58 12.68 8.66 -39.55
C GLY A 58 13.10 7.68 -40.65
N GLY A 59 13.10 6.39 -40.32
CA GLY A 59 13.46 5.31 -41.23
C GLY A 59 12.47 5.13 -42.37
N GLY A 60 12.96 4.64 -43.50
CA GLY A 60 12.15 4.37 -44.70
C GLY A 60 11.31 3.09 -44.60
N ILE A 61 10.73 2.67 -45.72
CA ILE A 61 10.01 1.40 -45.85
C ILE A 61 10.76 0.52 -46.85
N ILE A 62 10.96 -0.75 -46.49
CA ILE A 62 11.44 -1.78 -47.40
C ILE A 62 10.38 -2.88 -47.46
N PHE A 63 9.84 -3.09 -48.66
CA PHE A 63 8.88 -4.15 -48.95
C PHE A 63 9.52 -5.12 -49.93
N MET A 64 9.70 -6.38 -49.54
CA MET A 64 10.31 -7.41 -50.38
C MET A 64 9.41 -8.63 -50.51
N HIS A 65 9.14 -9.00 -51.76
CA HIS A 65 8.45 -10.24 -52.10
C HIS A 65 9.40 -11.09 -52.94
N ILE A 66 9.98 -12.12 -52.33
CA ILE A 66 11.01 -12.98 -52.90
C ILE A 66 10.40 -14.35 -53.20
N GLN A 67 10.51 -14.78 -54.46
CA GLN A 67 9.87 -16.01 -54.93
C GLN A 67 10.54 -17.29 -54.41
N ASP A 68 11.77 -17.22 -53.93
CA ASP A 68 12.51 -18.38 -53.41
C ASP A 68 13.33 -18.00 -52.17
N GLU A 69 14.64 -17.76 -52.31
CA GLU A 69 15.55 -17.50 -51.19
C GLU A 69 15.89 -16.02 -51.04
N LEU A 70 15.77 -15.52 -49.81
CA LEU A 70 16.43 -14.30 -49.36
C LEU A 70 17.60 -14.69 -48.45
N ARG A 71 18.83 -14.50 -48.92
CA ARG A 71 20.05 -14.69 -48.13
C ARG A 71 20.61 -13.35 -47.65
N VAL A 72 20.61 -13.11 -46.34
CA VAL A 72 21.11 -11.87 -45.72
C VAL A 72 22.43 -12.14 -45.00
N GLU A 73 23.55 -11.93 -45.71
CA GLU A 73 24.90 -11.93 -45.11
C GLU A 73 25.39 -10.53 -44.72
N GLY A 74 24.81 -9.51 -45.35
CA GLY A 74 25.13 -8.12 -45.11
C GLY A 74 24.17 -7.46 -44.11
N ARG A 75 23.81 -6.21 -44.40
CA ARG A 75 22.93 -5.41 -43.56
C ARG A 75 21.72 -4.96 -44.36
N LEU A 76 20.53 -5.30 -43.87
CA LEU A 76 19.24 -4.86 -44.38
C LEU A 76 18.60 -3.93 -43.34
N HIS A 77 18.49 -2.64 -43.62
CA HIS A 77 18.08 -1.68 -42.59
C HIS A 77 17.04 -0.65 -43.04
N ALA A 78 16.20 -0.22 -42.10
CA ALA A 78 15.30 0.92 -42.19
C ALA A 78 15.45 1.81 -40.95
N ASN A 79 16.68 2.13 -40.57
CA ASN A 79 16.97 2.81 -39.31
C ASN A 79 16.65 4.32 -39.36
N GLY A 80 16.29 4.88 -38.22
CA GLY A 80 16.15 6.32 -38.01
C GLY A 80 17.51 7.02 -37.90
N GLU A 81 17.57 8.27 -38.34
CA GLU A 81 18.74 9.12 -38.24
C GLU A 81 18.87 9.71 -36.83
N ALA A 82 20.10 9.93 -36.38
CA ALA A 82 20.34 10.66 -35.15
C ALA A 82 19.89 12.13 -35.27
N GLY A 83 19.39 12.70 -34.17
CA GLY A 83 19.12 14.12 -34.09
C GLY A 83 20.39 14.97 -34.08
N GLY A 84 20.25 16.26 -34.39
CA GLY A 84 21.33 17.23 -34.29
C GLY A 84 21.97 17.26 -32.88
N SER A 85 23.28 17.53 -32.85
CA SER A 85 24.18 17.15 -31.74
C SER A 85 23.78 17.61 -30.34
N TYR A 86 23.03 18.72 -30.19
CA TYR A 86 22.70 19.25 -28.87
C TYR A 86 21.25 18.98 -28.45
N SER A 87 20.28 19.37 -29.27
CA SER A 87 18.86 19.35 -28.87
C SER A 87 17.88 18.78 -29.90
N GLY A 88 18.37 18.13 -30.96
CA GLY A 88 17.52 17.41 -31.92
C GLY A 88 17.13 16.03 -31.40
N GLY A 89 15.84 15.69 -31.45
CA GLY A 89 15.34 14.34 -31.15
C GLY A 89 15.76 13.32 -32.20
N GLY A 90 15.94 12.07 -31.81
CA GLY A 90 16.26 10.99 -32.75
C GLY A 90 15.05 10.62 -33.63
N GLY A 91 15.28 10.30 -34.90
CA GLY A 91 14.24 9.77 -35.79
C GLY A 91 13.85 8.35 -35.43
N ALA A 92 12.59 7.96 -35.64
CA ALA A 92 12.15 6.59 -35.40
C ALA A 92 12.72 5.62 -36.44
N GLY A 93 12.82 4.34 -36.08
CA GLY A 93 13.00 3.26 -37.07
C GLY A 93 11.82 3.21 -38.04
N GLY A 94 12.02 2.57 -39.19
CA GLY A 94 11.02 2.43 -40.24
C GLY A 94 10.43 1.03 -40.32
N SER A 95 9.94 0.67 -41.51
CA SER A 95 9.21 -0.58 -41.75
C SER A 95 9.99 -1.53 -42.66
N LEU A 96 10.06 -2.80 -42.26
CA LEU A 96 10.59 -3.89 -43.07
C LEU A 96 9.53 -4.98 -43.18
N TYR A 97 9.01 -5.21 -44.39
CA TYR A 97 8.11 -6.34 -44.67
C TYR A 97 8.79 -7.29 -45.65
N LEU A 98 9.01 -8.53 -45.20
CA LEU A 98 9.67 -9.59 -45.95
C LEU A 98 8.69 -10.74 -46.17
N ASN A 99 8.40 -11.06 -47.41
CA ASN A 99 7.64 -12.26 -47.79
C ASN A 99 8.51 -13.12 -48.70
N VAL A 100 8.93 -14.27 -48.20
CA VAL A 100 9.95 -15.13 -48.81
C VAL A 100 9.54 -16.60 -48.74
N GLN A 101 10.19 -17.49 -49.50
CA GLN A 101 10.05 -18.92 -49.25
C GLN A 101 11.09 -19.37 -48.24
N HIS A 102 12.36 -19.18 -48.55
CA HIS A 102 13.51 -19.51 -47.70
C HIS A 102 14.18 -18.24 -47.19
N LEU A 103 14.49 -18.19 -45.89
CA LEU A 103 15.29 -17.12 -45.29
C LEU A 103 16.57 -17.74 -44.72
N ASP A 104 17.73 -17.23 -45.13
CA ASP A 104 19.04 -17.72 -44.69
C ASP A 104 20.04 -16.57 -44.50
N GLY A 105 21.19 -16.87 -43.89
CA GLY A 105 22.30 -15.94 -43.66
C GLY A 105 22.52 -15.60 -42.19
N ALA A 106 23.64 -14.92 -41.93
CA ALA A 106 24.08 -14.53 -40.59
C ALA A 106 24.27 -13.00 -40.41
N GLY A 107 23.77 -12.21 -41.37
CA GLY A 107 23.82 -10.74 -41.36
C GLY A 107 22.83 -10.09 -40.39
N SER A 108 22.48 -8.82 -40.61
CA SER A 108 21.53 -8.08 -39.75
C SER A 108 20.33 -7.54 -40.52
N ILE A 109 19.16 -7.61 -39.87
CA ILE A 109 17.90 -6.99 -40.31
C ILE A 109 17.47 -5.99 -39.24
N GLU A 110 17.36 -4.70 -39.58
CA GLU A 110 17.34 -3.62 -38.60
C GLU A 110 16.25 -2.57 -38.87
N ALA A 111 15.48 -2.21 -37.84
CA ALA A 111 14.60 -1.05 -37.81
C ALA A 111 14.87 -0.25 -36.52
N ILE A 112 16.10 0.19 -36.34
CA ILE A 112 16.60 0.84 -35.11
C ILE A 112 16.21 2.31 -35.05
N GLY A 113 15.83 2.80 -33.87
CA GLY A 113 15.63 4.24 -33.62
C GLY A 113 16.94 5.03 -33.52
N GLY A 114 16.95 6.25 -34.06
CA GLY A 114 18.09 7.16 -34.03
C GLY A 114 18.35 7.75 -32.65
N ALA A 115 19.62 8.05 -32.32
CA ALA A 115 19.97 8.70 -31.06
C ALA A 115 19.52 10.16 -31.03
N GLY A 116 19.00 10.63 -29.90
CA GLY A 116 18.80 12.05 -29.62
C GLY A 116 20.11 12.73 -29.25
N GLY A 117 20.16 14.06 -29.41
CA GLY A 117 21.22 14.90 -28.87
C GLY A 117 21.27 14.93 -27.33
N GLN A 118 22.22 15.68 -26.78
CA GLN A 118 22.51 15.74 -25.33
C GLN A 118 21.33 16.13 -24.41
N GLN A 119 20.31 16.81 -24.93
CA GLN A 119 19.11 17.21 -24.17
C GLN A 119 17.82 16.63 -24.77
N ALA A 120 17.93 15.71 -25.72
CA ALA A 120 16.82 15.22 -26.51
C ALA A 120 16.51 13.74 -26.19
N GLY A 121 15.33 13.30 -26.66
CA GLY A 121 14.89 11.92 -26.55
C GLY A 121 15.33 11.05 -27.73
N GLY A 122 15.56 9.77 -27.47
CA GLY A 122 15.89 8.79 -28.51
C GLY A 122 14.66 8.40 -29.35
N GLY A 123 14.81 8.19 -30.65
CA GLY A 123 13.71 7.71 -31.49
C GLY A 123 13.30 6.27 -31.16
N GLY A 124 12.03 5.92 -31.27
CA GLY A 124 11.55 4.55 -31.09
C GLY A 124 12.06 3.62 -32.19
N GLY A 125 12.22 2.33 -31.87
CA GLY A 125 12.54 1.30 -32.87
C GLY A 125 11.32 0.91 -33.70
N GLY A 126 11.49 0.67 -34.99
CA GLY A 126 10.43 0.41 -35.97
C GLY A 126 9.90 -1.02 -36.00
N ARG A 127 9.26 -1.40 -37.11
CA ARG A 127 8.56 -2.68 -37.26
C ARG A 127 9.21 -3.56 -38.32
N ILE A 128 9.41 -4.84 -38.00
CA ILE A 128 9.88 -5.87 -38.93
C ILE A 128 8.83 -6.98 -38.98
N ALA A 129 8.33 -7.33 -40.16
CA ALA A 129 7.44 -8.46 -40.38
C ALA A 129 8.07 -9.43 -41.38
N ILE A 130 8.15 -10.71 -41.02
CA ILE A 130 8.77 -11.77 -41.82
C ILE A 130 7.76 -12.89 -42.02
N TYR A 131 7.35 -13.12 -43.25
CA TYR A 131 6.54 -14.25 -43.67
C TYR A 131 7.43 -15.20 -44.47
N HIS A 132 7.53 -16.46 -44.03
CA HIS A 132 8.24 -17.49 -44.78
C HIS A 132 7.37 -18.73 -45.00
N THR A 133 7.40 -19.28 -46.21
CA THR A 133 6.59 -20.46 -46.60
C THR A 133 7.39 -21.76 -46.64
N LYS A 134 8.71 -21.70 -46.39
CA LYS A 134 9.63 -22.85 -46.31
C LYS A 134 10.59 -22.63 -45.13
N VAL A 135 11.75 -23.28 -45.18
CA VAL A 135 12.70 -23.32 -44.07
C VAL A 135 13.31 -21.94 -43.81
N ASN A 136 13.39 -21.56 -42.53
CA ASN A 136 14.10 -20.39 -42.04
C ASN A 136 15.35 -20.84 -41.28
N HIS A 137 16.53 -20.59 -41.86
CA HIS A 137 17.84 -20.86 -41.28
C HIS A 137 18.59 -19.58 -40.87
N PHE A 138 17.93 -18.42 -40.91
CA PHE A 138 18.57 -17.17 -40.52
C PHE A 138 19.02 -17.22 -39.06
N THR A 139 20.33 -17.09 -38.85
CA THR A 139 20.96 -17.05 -37.52
C THR A 139 21.49 -15.65 -37.18
N GLY A 140 21.20 -14.66 -38.03
CA GLY A 140 21.67 -13.30 -37.88
C GLY A 140 20.90 -12.48 -36.83
N ASP A 141 21.25 -11.20 -36.74
CA ASP A 141 20.67 -10.27 -35.77
C ASP A 141 19.37 -9.62 -36.29
N LEU A 142 18.34 -9.61 -35.45
CA LEU A 142 17.11 -8.81 -35.63
C LEU A 142 17.15 -7.64 -34.66
N LEU A 143 17.34 -6.42 -35.16
CA LEU A 143 17.57 -5.23 -34.32
C LEU A 143 16.42 -4.23 -34.45
N ILE A 144 15.71 -4.02 -33.35
CA ILE A 144 14.52 -3.16 -33.24
C ILE A 144 14.57 -2.26 -32.00
N HIS A 145 15.72 -2.13 -31.35
CA HIS A 145 15.83 -1.33 -30.14
C HIS A 145 15.66 0.17 -30.45
N GLY A 146 15.19 0.94 -29.47
CA GLY A 146 15.11 2.39 -29.59
C GLY A 146 16.47 3.07 -29.62
N GLY A 147 16.48 4.38 -29.86
CA GLY A 147 17.66 5.23 -29.87
C GLY A 147 18.09 5.67 -28.47
N TYR A 148 19.36 6.07 -28.34
CA TYR A 148 19.86 6.67 -27.11
C TYR A 148 19.21 8.04 -26.88
N GLY A 149 18.82 8.35 -25.64
CA GLY A 149 18.28 9.64 -25.23
C GLY A 149 18.90 10.06 -23.90
N SER A 150 18.94 11.35 -23.64
CA SER A 150 19.57 11.91 -22.43
C SER A 150 18.75 11.68 -21.15
N ASP A 151 17.44 11.77 -21.26
CA ASP A 151 16.49 11.55 -20.16
C ASP A 151 15.73 10.24 -20.35
N GLN A 152 15.21 10.00 -21.56
CA GLN A 152 14.51 8.78 -21.91
C GLN A 152 14.96 8.21 -23.25
N PHE A 153 15.28 6.92 -23.24
CA PHE A 153 15.55 6.12 -24.42
C PHE A 153 14.28 5.90 -25.24
N GLY A 154 14.44 5.74 -26.56
CA GLY A 154 13.32 5.25 -27.37
C GLY A 154 12.91 3.84 -26.93
N GLY A 155 11.62 3.53 -27.04
CA GLY A 155 11.12 2.18 -26.86
C GLY A 155 11.58 1.25 -27.98
N SER A 156 11.64 -0.04 -27.68
CA SER A 156 11.82 -1.06 -28.70
C SER A 156 10.63 -1.09 -29.65
N GLY A 157 10.90 -1.52 -30.87
CA GLY A 157 9.89 -1.85 -31.86
C GLY A 157 9.38 -3.28 -31.71
N THR A 158 8.94 -3.84 -32.83
CA THR A 158 8.37 -5.19 -32.90
C THR A 158 8.93 -5.97 -34.07
N VAL A 159 9.26 -7.24 -33.84
CA VAL A 159 9.46 -8.23 -34.91
C VAL A 159 8.32 -9.24 -34.88
N TYR A 160 7.62 -9.39 -35.99
CA TYR A 160 6.65 -10.43 -36.24
C TYR A 160 7.22 -11.46 -37.21
N ILE A 161 7.15 -12.75 -36.87
CA ILE A 161 7.54 -13.84 -37.76
C ILE A 161 6.37 -14.81 -37.89
N GLU A 162 5.97 -15.10 -39.12
CA GLU A 162 4.97 -16.11 -39.46
C GLU A 162 5.59 -17.21 -40.35
N ASP A 163 5.60 -18.42 -39.81
CA ASP A 163 6.01 -19.63 -40.52
C ASP A 163 4.77 -20.32 -41.12
N GLN A 164 4.71 -20.31 -42.45
CA GLN A 164 3.68 -20.93 -43.27
C GLN A 164 4.16 -22.22 -43.95
N SER A 165 5.31 -22.79 -43.53
CA SER A 165 5.84 -24.06 -44.05
C SER A 165 4.89 -25.24 -43.86
N ASN A 166 4.07 -25.18 -42.81
CA ASN A 166 2.95 -26.08 -42.60
C ASN A 166 1.62 -25.31 -42.55
N LEU A 167 0.89 -25.28 -43.67
CA LEU A 167 -0.40 -24.59 -43.77
C LEU A 167 -1.49 -25.12 -42.82
N THR A 168 -1.31 -26.31 -42.23
CA THR A 168 -2.24 -26.85 -41.21
C THR A 168 -1.93 -26.36 -39.79
N LYS A 169 -0.73 -25.83 -39.56
CA LYS A 169 -0.29 -25.25 -38.28
C LYS A 169 0.66 -24.10 -38.56
N ILE A 170 0.07 -22.92 -38.78
CA ILE A 170 0.83 -21.67 -38.91
C ILE A 170 1.44 -21.33 -37.56
N TYR A 171 2.73 -21.04 -37.54
CA TYR A 171 3.45 -20.70 -36.32
C TYR A 171 3.80 -19.21 -36.27
N ARG A 172 3.46 -18.53 -35.18
CA ARG A 172 3.56 -17.08 -35.02
C ARG A 172 4.44 -16.70 -33.84
N LYS A 173 5.42 -15.84 -34.09
CA LYS A 173 6.35 -15.36 -33.06
C LYS A 173 6.38 -13.83 -33.03
N LEU A 174 6.27 -13.27 -31.83
CA LEU A 174 6.44 -11.84 -31.56
C LEU A 174 7.70 -11.62 -30.71
N ILE A 175 8.54 -10.68 -31.11
CA ILE A 175 9.75 -10.30 -30.38
C ILE A 175 9.76 -8.79 -30.15
N THR A 176 10.02 -8.39 -28.91
CA THR A 176 10.43 -7.04 -28.56
C THR A 176 11.70 -7.09 -27.70
N ASP A 177 12.72 -6.34 -28.11
CA ASP A 177 14.05 -6.35 -27.49
C ASP A 177 14.65 -4.95 -27.54
N ASN A 178 14.90 -4.36 -26.37
CA ASN A 178 15.51 -3.04 -26.25
C ASN A 178 17.03 -3.09 -25.98
N ARG A 179 17.65 -4.28 -26.05
CA ARG A 179 19.10 -4.55 -25.93
C ARG A 179 19.76 -3.92 -24.69
N GLY A 180 19.03 -3.89 -23.58
CA GLY A 180 19.51 -3.37 -22.30
C GLY A 180 19.62 -1.85 -22.22
N LYS A 181 18.99 -1.11 -23.15
CA LYS A 181 19.00 0.37 -23.14
C LYS A 181 18.20 0.94 -21.99
N THR A 182 17.05 0.36 -21.71
CA THR A 182 16.27 0.65 -20.50
C THR A 182 16.81 -0.21 -19.36
N SER A 183 17.15 0.41 -18.24
CA SER A 183 17.57 -0.31 -17.03
C SER A 183 16.38 -1.11 -16.49
N CYS A 184 16.64 -2.31 -15.97
CA CYS A 184 15.69 -3.09 -15.18
C CYS A 184 15.29 -2.29 -13.92
N GLN A 185 14.27 -1.43 -14.02
CA GLN A 185 13.70 -0.73 -12.88
C GLN A 185 12.49 -1.52 -12.39
N ARG A 186 12.33 -1.61 -11.07
CA ARG A 186 11.08 -2.09 -10.48
C ARG A 186 9.94 -1.22 -11.01
N ILE A 187 8.76 -1.82 -11.15
CA ILE A 187 7.59 -1.11 -11.69
C ILE A 187 7.29 0.15 -10.87
N ALA A 188 7.54 1.32 -11.47
CA ALA A 188 7.17 2.63 -10.91
C ALA A 188 6.07 3.25 -11.79
N GLU A 189 4.84 3.27 -11.27
CA GLU A 189 3.70 3.85 -11.99
C GLU A 189 3.61 5.38 -11.82
N VAL A 190 4.14 5.91 -10.72
CA VAL A 190 4.07 7.32 -10.36
C VAL A 190 5.48 7.91 -10.37
N GLU A 191 5.67 9.01 -11.10
CA GLU A 191 6.94 9.72 -11.25
C GLU A 191 6.81 11.20 -10.85
N LYS A 192 7.86 11.78 -10.25
CA LYS A 192 7.96 13.22 -10.04
C LYS A 192 8.06 13.91 -11.41
N LEU A 193 7.12 14.80 -11.69
CA LEU A 193 7.15 15.63 -12.89
C LEU A 193 8.30 16.64 -12.77
N SER A 194 9.18 16.68 -13.78
CA SER A 194 10.21 17.73 -13.83
C SER A 194 9.56 19.07 -14.15
N LEU A 195 9.68 20.00 -13.21
CA LEU A 195 9.26 21.40 -13.35
C LEU A 195 10.46 22.34 -13.58
N GLU A 196 11.65 21.80 -13.87
CA GLU A 196 12.83 22.56 -14.25
C GLU A 196 12.52 23.42 -15.48
N GLY A 197 13.07 24.63 -15.56
CA GLY A 197 12.67 25.62 -16.55
C GLY A 197 13.61 26.81 -16.59
N HIS A 198 13.27 27.80 -17.41
CA HIS A 198 14.06 29.02 -17.48
C HIS A 198 13.89 29.86 -16.22
N TRP A 199 15.01 30.25 -15.61
CA TRP A 199 15.01 31.14 -14.46
C TRP A 199 14.34 32.47 -14.82
N SER A 200 13.23 32.78 -14.14
CA SER A 200 12.44 33.97 -14.35
C SER A 200 11.97 34.54 -13.01
N TRP A 201 12.24 35.82 -12.79
CA TRP A 201 11.82 36.59 -11.62
C TRP A 201 10.47 37.27 -11.87
N SER A 202 9.47 36.48 -12.27
CA SER A 202 8.16 36.97 -12.71
C SER A 202 7.02 36.27 -11.97
N SER A 203 5.82 36.85 -12.10
CA SER A 203 4.54 36.25 -11.68
C SER A 203 4.09 35.11 -12.60
N THR A 204 4.86 34.81 -13.65
CA THR A 204 4.65 33.66 -14.54
C THR A 204 5.98 32.94 -14.78
N TYR A 205 5.95 31.63 -14.62
CA TYR A 205 7.07 30.72 -14.84
C TYR A 205 6.66 29.60 -15.79
N PHE A 206 7.57 29.21 -16.69
CA PHE A 206 7.37 28.10 -17.61
C PHE A 206 8.46 27.07 -17.39
N SER A 207 8.04 25.84 -17.08
CA SER A 207 8.94 24.68 -17.11
C SER A 207 9.35 24.37 -18.56
N TYR A 208 10.44 23.62 -18.71
CA TYR A 208 10.83 23.00 -19.97
C TYR A 208 9.77 22.04 -20.49
N GLY A 209 8.88 21.53 -19.64
CA GLY A 209 7.75 20.71 -20.04
C GLY A 209 6.56 21.49 -20.58
N ASN A 210 6.63 22.83 -20.61
CA ASN A 210 5.53 23.75 -20.93
C ASN A 210 4.37 23.69 -19.92
N VAL A 211 4.62 23.17 -18.71
CA VAL A 211 3.76 23.42 -17.54
C VAL A 211 4.01 24.85 -17.09
N SER A 212 2.96 25.65 -16.99
CA SER A 212 3.04 27.04 -16.55
C SER A 212 2.60 27.18 -15.11
N LEU A 213 3.40 27.87 -14.30
CA LEU A 213 3.04 28.33 -12.97
C LEU A 213 2.76 29.83 -13.08
N SER A 214 1.60 30.30 -12.62
CA SER A 214 1.26 31.71 -12.63
C SER A 214 0.60 32.14 -11.32
N THR A 215 0.69 33.43 -11.02
CA THR A 215 -0.04 34.07 -9.94
C THR A 215 -0.59 35.41 -10.40
N PHE A 216 -1.82 35.72 -9.99
CA PHE A 216 -2.45 37.02 -10.26
C PHE A 216 -2.12 38.07 -9.19
N SER A 217 -1.59 37.63 -8.04
CA SER A 217 -1.18 38.51 -6.96
C SER A 217 0.21 39.12 -7.23
N PRO A 218 0.46 40.40 -6.87
CA PRO A 218 1.79 40.97 -6.99
C PRO A 218 2.82 40.18 -6.18
N ILE A 219 3.95 39.85 -6.80
CA ILE A 219 5.12 39.29 -6.11
C ILE A 219 5.77 40.37 -5.25
N TYR A 220 6.36 39.97 -4.11
CA TYR A 220 6.97 40.93 -3.18
C TYR A 220 8.15 41.68 -3.82
N ASP A 221 9.03 40.93 -4.48
CA ASP A 221 10.12 41.43 -5.34
C ASP A 221 10.50 40.31 -6.33
N SER A 222 11.20 40.68 -7.38
CA SER A 222 11.86 39.82 -8.37
C SER A 222 12.60 38.63 -7.73
N SER A 223 13.31 38.83 -6.62
CA SER A 223 14.05 37.79 -5.90
C SER A 223 13.17 36.64 -5.34
N TYR A 224 11.86 36.84 -5.21
CA TYR A 224 10.90 35.87 -4.64
C TYR A 224 9.86 35.37 -5.66
N GLY A 225 10.25 35.31 -6.95
CA GLY A 225 9.39 34.84 -8.04
C GLY A 225 9.04 33.35 -7.97
N LEU A 226 8.17 32.91 -8.87
CA LEU A 226 7.65 31.53 -8.88
C LEU A 226 8.71 30.45 -9.18
N ALA A 227 9.84 30.82 -9.80
CA ALA A 227 10.93 29.88 -10.07
C ALA A 227 11.51 29.24 -8.79
N ASN A 228 11.40 29.92 -7.65
CA ASN A 228 11.87 29.40 -6.37
C ASN A 228 11.08 28.17 -5.89
N LEU A 229 9.84 27.97 -6.37
CA LEU A 229 9.01 26.83 -5.99
C LEU A 229 9.45 25.49 -6.56
N VAL A 230 10.44 25.47 -7.46
CA VAL A 230 10.80 24.28 -8.25
C VAL A 230 12.31 24.02 -8.27
N THR A 231 13.07 24.63 -7.35
CA THR A 231 14.54 24.51 -7.32
C THR A 231 15.04 23.21 -6.69
N GLY A 232 14.19 22.43 -6.01
CA GLY A 232 14.62 21.28 -5.23
C GLY A 232 15.17 21.64 -3.85
N SER A 233 15.03 22.90 -3.43
CA SER A 233 15.56 23.45 -2.18
C SER A 233 14.46 24.11 -1.38
N THR A 234 14.28 23.68 -0.13
CA THR A 234 13.38 24.34 0.81
C THR A 234 13.92 25.67 1.35
N GLY A 235 15.14 26.06 0.95
CA GLY A 235 15.74 27.35 1.30
C GLY A 235 15.36 28.48 0.34
N ASP A 236 14.96 28.14 -0.89
CA ASP A 236 14.40 29.10 -1.84
C ASP A 236 12.88 29.15 -1.63
N PHE A 237 12.27 30.32 -1.75
CA PHE A 237 10.84 30.46 -1.55
C PHE A 237 10.21 31.55 -2.40
N PHE A 238 8.95 31.34 -2.75
CA PHE A 238 8.05 32.32 -3.33
C PHE A 238 7.44 33.18 -2.22
N MET A 239 7.29 34.49 -2.47
CA MET A 239 6.63 35.43 -1.56
C MET A 239 5.72 36.39 -2.33
N GLY A 240 4.42 36.35 -2.00
CA GLY A 240 3.44 37.31 -2.51
C GLY A 240 3.26 38.52 -1.58
N HIS A 241 2.93 39.67 -2.16
CA HIS A 241 2.68 40.93 -1.45
C HIS A 241 1.25 41.01 -0.84
N SER A 242 0.56 39.89 -0.72
CA SER A 242 -0.81 39.80 -0.20
C SER A 242 -0.89 38.66 0.81
N LYS A 243 -1.78 38.81 1.79
CA LYS A 243 -2.17 37.73 2.70
C LYS A 243 -2.78 36.55 1.93
N HIS A 244 -3.58 36.85 0.91
CA HIS A 244 -4.23 35.85 0.07
C HIS A 244 -3.58 35.85 -1.30
N VAL A 245 -3.01 34.71 -1.68
CA VAL A 245 -2.35 34.52 -2.97
C VAL A 245 -2.89 33.27 -3.61
N GLN A 246 -3.24 33.36 -4.89
CA GLN A 246 -3.63 32.20 -5.69
C GLN A 246 -2.48 31.85 -6.63
N LEU A 247 -2.07 30.58 -6.60
CA LEU A 247 -1.16 29.98 -7.55
C LEU A 247 -1.96 29.09 -8.51
N GLU A 248 -1.66 29.20 -9.79
CA GLU A 248 -2.25 28.42 -10.86
C GLU A 248 -1.15 27.61 -11.56
N VAL A 249 -1.32 26.29 -11.57
CA VAL A 249 -0.47 25.36 -12.33
C VAL A 249 -1.28 24.81 -13.49
N THR A 250 -0.88 25.15 -14.71
CA THR A 250 -1.60 24.74 -15.93
C THR A 250 -0.74 23.79 -16.75
N PHE A 251 -1.33 22.67 -17.12
CA PHE A 251 -0.66 21.61 -17.88
C PHE A 251 -0.88 21.80 -19.39
N PRO A 252 0.11 21.47 -20.23
CA PRO A 252 0.00 21.60 -21.68
C PRO A 252 -0.95 20.56 -22.31
N PHE A 253 -1.21 19.46 -21.60
CA PHE A 253 -2.13 18.39 -22.00
C PHE A 253 -2.95 17.97 -20.78
N LEU A 254 -4.04 17.24 -21.04
CA LEU A 254 -4.75 16.54 -19.98
C LEU A 254 -3.79 15.57 -19.28
N THR A 255 -3.65 15.73 -17.97
CA THR A 255 -2.60 15.08 -17.18
C THR A 255 -3.21 14.34 -16.00
N TYR A 256 -2.90 13.06 -15.85
CA TYR A 256 -3.27 12.34 -14.64
C TYR A 256 -2.28 12.66 -13.52
N VAL A 257 -2.75 13.42 -12.52
CA VAL A 257 -1.96 13.76 -11.33
C VAL A 257 -2.36 12.81 -10.21
N ASP A 258 -1.40 12.03 -9.70
CA ASP A 258 -1.64 11.15 -8.56
C ASP A 258 -1.72 11.96 -7.26
N HIS A 259 -0.66 12.72 -6.97
CA HIS A 259 -0.61 13.60 -5.80
C HIS A 259 0.33 14.79 -6.04
N ILE A 260 0.19 15.80 -5.18
CA ILE A 260 1.15 16.89 -5.08
C ILE A 260 1.78 16.92 -3.68
N ARG A 261 2.98 17.47 -3.59
CA ARG A 261 3.67 17.72 -2.32
C ARG A 261 3.92 19.22 -2.18
N VAL A 262 3.39 19.79 -1.10
CA VAL A 262 3.45 21.22 -0.81
C VAL A 262 4.38 21.43 0.39
N PHE A 263 5.47 22.16 0.19
CA PHE A 263 6.48 22.44 1.20
C PHE A 263 6.32 23.88 1.73
N PRO A 264 5.81 24.06 2.96
CA PRO A 264 5.67 25.38 3.54
C PRO A 264 7.02 26.00 3.90
N TYR A 265 7.04 27.31 4.03
CA TYR A 265 8.19 28.03 4.56
C TYR A 265 8.17 28.03 6.10
N CYS A 266 9.19 27.42 6.70
CA CYS A 266 9.23 27.15 8.13
C CYS A 266 10.23 28.00 8.91
N SER A 267 11.13 28.73 8.26
CA SER A 267 12.24 29.39 8.96
C SER A 267 11.82 30.63 9.76
N ASN A 268 10.67 31.27 9.44
CA ASN A 268 10.17 32.44 10.16
C ASN A 268 8.69 32.26 10.54
N PRO A 269 8.34 32.22 11.84
CA PRO A 269 6.97 32.10 12.30
C PRO A 269 6.02 33.21 11.81
N SER A 270 6.56 34.39 11.48
CA SER A 270 5.77 35.52 10.97
C SER A 270 5.33 35.36 9.51
N TRP A 271 5.86 34.36 8.80
CA TRP A 271 5.59 34.09 7.38
C TRP A 271 4.94 32.72 7.15
N ILE A 272 4.44 32.09 8.22
CA ILE A 272 3.67 30.85 8.13
C ILE A 272 2.46 31.08 7.22
N THR A 273 2.21 30.11 6.34
CA THR A 273 1.21 30.20 5.28
C THR A 273 0.43 28.90 5.21
N SER A 274 -0.87 28.99 5.44
CA SER A 274 -1.80 27.88 5.25
C SER A 274 -2.15 27.77 3.76
N TYR A 275 -2.59 26.60 3.32
CA TYR A 275 -2.94 26.41 1.91
C TYR A 275 -4.20 25.55 1.70
N SER A 276 -4.90 25.76 0.59
CA SER A 276 -5.96 24.88 0.08
C SER A 276 -5.64 24.49 -1.36
N VAL A 277 -6.09 23.31 -1.78
CA VAL A 277 -5.79 22.76 -3.12
C VAL A 277 -7.07 22.36 -3.82
N GLY A 278 -7.23 22.80 -5.06
CA GLY A 278 -8.28 22.37 -5.96
C GLY A 278 -7.75 22.07 -7.36
N SER A 279 -8.55 21.39 -8.17
CA SER A 279 -8.20 21.11 -9.56
C SER A 279 -9.39 21.25 -10.50
N TYR A 280 -9.10 21.60 -11.74
CA TYR A 280 -10.05 21.61 -12.86
C TYR A 280 -9.77 20.43 -13.80
N GLY A 281 -10.83 19.68 -14.10
CA GLY A 281 -10.85 18.72 -15.21
C GLY A 281 -11.11 19.40 -16.56
N GLU A 282 -11.26 18.58 -17.59
CA GLU A 282 -11.63 19.04 -18.94
C GLU A 282 -13.06 19.61 -19.00
N ASP A 283 -13.93 19.13 -18.11
CA ASP A 283 -15.30 19.60 -17.90
C ASP A 283 -15.40 20.99 -17.25
N GLY A 284 -14.27 21.55 -16.81
CA GLY A 284 -14.21 22.85 -16.13
C GLY A 284 -14.79 22.85 -14.71
N THR A 285 -15.08 21.67 -14.13
CA THR A 285 -15.56 21.59 -12.74
C THR A 285 -14.40 21.73 -11.76
N LEU A 286 -14.57 22.59 -10.75
CA LEU A 286 -13.63 22.68 -9.64
C LEU A 286 -13.92 21.58 -8.64
N VAL A 287 -12.92 20.75 -8.34
CA VAL A 287 -12.96 19.80 -7.23
C VAL A 287 -11.88 20.19 -6.22
N GLY A 288 -12.31 20.45 -4.99
CA GLY A 288 -11.42 20.67 -3.86
C GLY A 288 -10.85 19.34 -3.37
N HIS A 289 -9.56 19.32 -3.08
CA HIS A 289 -8.82 18.16 -2.55
C HIS A 289 -8.42 18.33 -1.09
N THR A 290 -8.79 19.46 -0.50
CA THR A 290 -8.62 19.79 0.91
C THR A 290 -9.96 20.29 1.45
N ASP A 291 -10.47 19.71 2.54
CA ASP A 291 -11.76 20.11 3.14
C ASP A 291 -11.74 21.56 3.67
N SER A 292 -10.57 22.04 4.09
CA SER A 292 -10.31 23.41 4.53
C SER A 292 -8.84 23.79 4.31
N TYR A 293 -8.45 25.02 4.64
CA TYR A 293 -7.04 25.42 4.66
C TYR A 293 -6.23 24.51 5.59
N VAL A 294 -5.20 23.87 5.04
CA VAL A 294 -4.23 23.08 5.78
C VAL A 294 -3.30 24.05 6.50
N LYS A 295 -3.38 24.06 7.83
CA LYS A 295 -2.50 24.87 8.68
C LYS A 295 -1.10 24.26 8.71
N THR A 296 -0.10 25.13 8.61
CA THR A 296 1.33 24.78 8.57
C THR A 296 2.07 25.21 9.85
N ASP A 297 1.31 25.51 10.91
CA ASP A 297 1.83 25.85 12.24
C ASP A 297 2.76 24.73 12.75
N GLY A 298 3.89 25.14 13.34
CA GLY A 298 4.85 24.22 13.93
C GLY A 298 5.79 23.51 12.94
N CYS A 299 5.73 23.80 11.64
CA CYS A 299 6.59 23.16 10.65
C CYS A 299 8.11 23.43 10.85
N SER A 300 8.47 24.38 11.71
CA SER A 300 9.85 24.67 12.11
C SER A 300 10.40 23.80 13.24
N THR A 301 9.53 23.07 13.94
CA THR A 301 9.86 22.38 15.21
C THR A 301 10.29 20.93 15.00
N GLN A 302 10.32 20.45 13.77
CA GLN A 302 10.51 19.04 13.46
C GLN A 302 11.96 18.74 13.01
N GLN A 303 12.43 17.53 13.36
CA GLN A 303 13.82 17.10 13.13
C GLN A 303 14.00 16.31 11.82
N GLU A 304 12.91 15.94 11.13
CA GLU A 304 12.99 15.17 9.89
C GLU A 304 13.28 16.07 8.67
N PRO A 305 14.27 15.74 7.83
CA PRO A 305 14.47 16.42 6.54
C PRO A 305 13.31 16.12 5.57
N ASN A 306 12.99 17.06 4.67
CA ASN A 306 12.01 16.92 3.57
C ASN A 306 10.54 16.75 3.99
N GLN A 307 10.05 17.63 4.86
CA GLN A 307 8.65 17.62 5.27
C GLN A 307 7.73 18.37 4.31
N TYR A 308 6.68 17.67 3.85
CA TYR A 308 5.69 18.20 2.92
C TYR A 308 4.28 17.75 3.26
N GLY A 309 3.31 18.54 2.83
CA GLY A 309 1.91 18.14 2.80
C GLY A 309 1.67 17.34 1.52
N ARG A 310 1.25 16.07 1.66
CA ARG A 310 0.84 15.24 0.52
C ARG A 310 -0.67 15.41 0.29
N ILE A 311 -1.05 15.89 -0.88
CA ILE A 311 -2.45 16.06 -1.27
C ILE A 311 -2.74 15.11 -2.43
N ILE A 312 -3.68 14.18 -2.22
CA ILE A 312 -4.15 13.25 -3.24
C ILE A 312 -5.02 13.98 -4.26
N ILE A 313 -4.76 13.75 -5.54
CA ILE A 313 -5.53 14.30 -6.65
C ILE A 313 -6.22 13.16 -7.42
N ARG A 314 -5.45 12.11 -7.79
CA ARG A 314 -5.87 10.87 -8.51
C ARG A 314 -6.92 11.10 -9.60
N ARG A 315 -6.68 12.08 -10.47
CA ARG A 315 -7.56 12.38 -11.61
C ARG A 315 -6.85 13.08 -12.74
N ASN A 316 -7.49 13.05 -13.91
CA ASN A 316 -7.12 13.89 -15.04
C ASN A 316 -7.43 15.36 -14.74
N VAL A 317 -6.40 16.21 -14.89
CA VAL A 317 -6.46 17.66 -14.64
C VAL A 317 -5.90 18.43 -15.83
N VAL A 318 -6.49 19.59 -16.09
CA VAL A 318 -5.94 20.63 -16.98
C VAL A 318 -5.21 21.69 -16.16
N LYS A 319 -5.71 21.93 -14.93
CA LYS A 319 -5.20 22.97 -14.04
C LYS A 319 -5.33 22.58 -12.58
N ILE A 320 -4.34 22.92 -11.77
CA ILE A 320 -4.38 22.89 -10.29
C ILE A 320 -4.34 24.32 -9.77
N ILE A 321 -5.18 24.61 -8.78
CA ILE A 321 -5.21 25.87 -8.04
C ILE A 321 -4.72 25.59 -6.62
N ILE A 322 -3.78 26.41 -6.14
CA ILE A 322 -3.33 26.40 -4.76
C ILE A 322 -3.60 27.79 -4.20
N GLU A 323 -4.51 27.87 -3.22
CA GLU A 323 -4.76 29.11 -2.51
C GLU A 323 -3.91 29.15 -1.25
N LEU A 324 -3.22 30.27 -1.03
CA LEU A 324 -2.35 30.50 0.11
C LEU A 324 -2.97 31.57 1.01
N GLU A 325 -2.97 31.31 2.31
CA GLU A 325 -3.36 32.26 3.34
C GLU A 325 -2.21 32.44 4.34
N GLY A 326 -1.50 33.57 4.22
CA GLY A 326 -0.49 33.97 5.18
C GLY A 326 -1.09 34.39 6.52
N VAL A 327 -0.33 34.26 7.60
CA VAL A 327 -0.75 34.77 8.92
C VAL A 327 -0.77 36.30 8.95
N ASN A 328 0.16 36.95 8.24
CA ASN A 328 0.33 38.41 8.19
C ASN A 328 0.00 38.96 6.78
N SER A 329 0.70 40.02 6.34
CA SER A 329 0.45 40.70 5.06
C SER A 329 1.03 39.99 3.83
N VAL A 330 1.71 38.86 4.00
CA VAL A 330 2.40 38.12 2.94
C VAL A 330 2.08 36.63 3.04
N ALA A 331 2.05 35.96 1.89
CA ALA A 331 1.96 34.51 1.77
C ALA A 331 3.25 33.97 1.15
N VAL A 332 3.77 32.88 1.71
CA VAL A 332 5.10 32.33 1.40
C VAL A 332 5.00 30.81 1.21
N LEU A 333 5.67 30.29 0.19
CA LEU A 333 5.74 28.85 -0.09
C LEU A 333 7.15 28.50 -0.55
N SER A 334 7.73 27.41 -0.07
CA SER A 334 9.13 27.07 -0.37
C SER A 334 9.24 26.23 -1.63
N GLU A 335 8.55 25.10 -1.69
CA GLU A 335 8.65 24.18 -2.82
C GLU A 335 7.29 23.53 -3.14
N LEU A 336 7.11 23.20 -4.42
CA LEU A 336 5.99 22.45 -4.94
C LEU A 336 6.50 21.30 -5.82
N GLU A 337 6.11 20.07 -5.47
CA GLU A 337 6.34 18.91 -6.33
C GLU A 337 5.02 18.33 -6.83
N ILE A 338 5.01 17.87 -8.08
CA ILE A 338 3.83 17.27 -8.70
C ILE A 338 4.22 15.86 -9.15
N TYR A 339 3.40 14.88 -8.79
CA TYR A 339 3.60 13.48 -9.16
C TYR A 339 2.52 13.05 -10.14
N VAL A 340 2.94 12.50 -11.26
CA VAL A 340 2.08 12.11 -12.38
C VAL A 340 2.23 10.63 -12.65
N SER A 341 1.21 10.04 -13.24
CA SER A 341 1.24 8.68 -13.76
C SER A 341 0.59 8.64 -15.14
N GLU A 342 0.75 7.52 -15.83
CA GLU A 342 -0.19 7.22 -16.92
C GLU A 342 -1.60 7.04 -16.33
N ASP A 343 -2.62 7.46 -17.06
CA ASP A 343 -4.00 7.29 -16.63
C ASP A 343 -4.32 5.79 -16.52
N PRO A 344 -4.64 5.27 -15.33
CA PRO A 344 -4.87 3.84 -15.13
C PRO A 344 -6.17 3.34 -15.78
N GLU A 345 -7.12 4.25 -16.09
CA GLU A 345 -8.44 3.89 -16.62
C GLU A 345 -8.51 3.98 -18.15
N THR A 346 -7.46 4.45 -18.82
CA THR A 346 -7.45 4.54 -20.29
C THR A 346 -6.81 3.32 -20.95
N TRP A 347 -7.40 2.91 -22.07
CA TRP A 347 -6.84 1.92 -23.00
C TRP A 347 -6.04 2.56 -24.16
N GLN A 348 -5.89 3.88 -24.19
CA GLN A 348 -5.18 4.62 -25.24
C GLN A 348 -3.76 5.03 -24.82
N GLN A 349 -2.93 5.37 -25.80
CA GLN A 349 -1.65 6.05 -25.57
C GLN A 349 -1.89 7.45 -24.95
N THR A 350 -1.28 7.71 -23.81
CA THR A 350 -1.33 9.02 -23.13
C THR A 350 -0.20 9.92 -23.56
N PRO A 351 -0.34 11.26 -23.62
CA PRO A 351 0.74 12.18 -24.02
C PRO A 351 2.02 12.05 -23.17
N TYR A 352 1.83 11.78 -21.88
CA TYR A 352 2.88 11.44 -20.93
C TYR A 352 3.06 9.92 -20.87
N SER A 353 4.30 9.46 -20.81
CA SER A 353 4.64 8.06 -20.50
C SER A 353 5.63 8.05 -19.34
N ASN A 354 5.61 7.00 -18.53
CA ASN A 354 6.69 6.73 -17.60
C ASN A 354 8.02 6.47 -18.34
N ARG A 355 9.14 6.37 -17.62
CA ARG A 355 10.50 6.33 -18.21
C ARG A 355 10.81 5.18 -19.16
N GLU A 356 9.97 4.14 -19.23
CA GLU A 356 10.20 3.03 -20.14
C GLU A 356 9.52 3.32 -21.49
N GLY A 357 10.32 3.53 -22.54
CA GLY A 357 9.77 3.53 -23.89
C GLY A 357 9.20 2.15 -24.20
N ALA A 358 7.91 2.07 -24.53
CA ALA A 358 7.22 0.81 -24.82
C ALA A 358 6.98 0.59 -26.33
N ALA A 359 6.98 -0.67 -26.74
CA ALA A 359 6.40 -1.14 -27.99
C ALA A 359 4.88 -1.21 -27.87
N TYR A 360 4.14 -0.85 -28.93
CA TYR A 360 2.67 -0.96 -28.93
C TYR A 360 2.14 -1.84 -30.06
N ILE A 361 1.16 -2.68 -29.70
CA ILE A 361 0.23 -3.32 -30.64
C ILE A 361 -1.07 -2.51 -30.63
N ILE A 362 -1.53 -2.09 -31.80
CA ILE A 362 -2.60 -1.10 -31.94
C ILE A 362 -3.77 -1.71 -32.69
N GLU A 363 -4.88 -1.96 -32.00
CA GLU A 363 -6.04 -2.67 -32.57
C GLU A 363 -6.58 -2.04 -33.87
N SER A 364 -6.62 -0.70 -33.94
CA SER A 364 -7.11 0.02 -35.10
C SER A 364 -6.28 -0.24 -36.36
N ASP A 365 -4.98 -0.46 -36.21
CA ASP A 365 -4.05 -0.68 -37.32
C ASP A 365 -4.10 -2.14 -37.78
N GLU A 366 -4.36 -3.08 -36.86
CA GLU A 366 -4.42 -4.52 -37.15
C GLU A 366 -5.78 -4.99 -37.63
N HIS A 367 -6.84 -4.21 -37.38
CA HIS A 367 -8.23 -4.56 -37.67
C HIS A 367 -8.73 -5.83 -36.95
N THR A 368 -8.06 -6.24 -35.86
CA THR A 368 -8.43 -7.38 -35.00
C THR A 368 -8.17 -7.04 -33.52
N GLY A 369 -9.08 -7.48 -32.64
CA GLY A 369 -8.93 -7.41 -31.18
C GLY A 369 -8.30 -8.65 -30.55
N LEU A 370 -8.04 -9.71 -31.33
CA LEU A 370 -7.40 -10.93 -30.87
C LEU A 370 -5.98 -11.03 -31.44
N PHE A 371 -5.00 -11.08 -30.55
CA PHE A 371 -3.58 -11.28 -30.84
C PHE A 371 -3.15 -12.62 -30.27
N GLU A 372 -2.92 -13.62 -31.12
CA GLU A 372 -2.54 -14.96 -30.71
C GLU A 372 -1.16 -15.33 -31.29
N PHE A 373 -0.22 -15.66 -30.41
CA PHE A 373 1.15 -16.01 -30.77
C PHE A 373 1.57 -17.33 -30.14
N ASP A 374 2.28 -18.16 -30.90
CA ASP A 374 2.92 -19.37 -30.40
C ASP A 374 4.08 -19.04 -29.45
N GLU A 375 4.81 -17.95 -29.70
CA GLU A 375 5.87 -17.43 -28.84
C GLU A 375 5.84 -15.91 -28.70
N VAL A 376 5.97 -15.41 -27.48
CA VAL A 376 6.18 -13.98 -27.17
C VAL A 376 7.50 -13.81 -26.41
N HIS A 377 8.39 -13.00 -26.97
CA HIS A 377 9.71 -12.70 -26.39
C HIS A 377 9.76 -11.22 -25.99
N ILE A 378 9.99 -10.93 -24.70
CA ILE A 378 10.15 -9.56 -24.18
C ILE A 378 11.50 -9.48 -23.47
N LEU A 379 12.46 -8.79 -24.09
CA LEU A 379 13.88 -8.87 -23.75
C LEU A 379 14.52 -7.48 -23.61
N GLY A 380 15.67 -7.43 -22.94
CA GLY A 380 16.56 -6.27 -22.97
C GLY A 380 15.95 -4.96 -22.46
N GLY A 381 15.05 -5.03 -21.47
CA GLY A 381 14.34 -3.89 -20.88
C GLY A 381 13.13 -3.42 -21.69
N ALA A 382 12.71 -4.18 -22.70
CA ALA A 382 11.56 -3.84 -23.52
C ALA A 382 10.25 -3.87 -22.70
N SER A 383 9.37 -2.92 -22.97
CA SER A 383 8.00 -2.91 -22.46
C SER A 383 7.04 -3.12 -23.62
N LEU A 384 6.10 -4.06 -23.49
CA LEU A 384 5.04 -4.32 -24.46
C LEU A 384 3.70 -3.82 -23.93
N ASN A 385 3.06 -2.95 -24.70
CA ASN A 385 1.75 -2.38 -24.39
C ASN A 385 0.75 -2.69 -25.52
N LEU A 386 -0.53 -2.68 -25.15
CA LEU A 386 -1.65 -2.87 -26.06
C LEU A 386 -2.48 -1.58 -26.09
N GLU A 387 -3.00 -1.22 -27.26
CA GLU A 387 -3.97 -0.13 -27.43
C GLU A 387 -5.25 -0.67 -28.07
N SER A 388 -6.40 -0.33 -27.46
CA SER A 388 -7.74 -0.73 -27.92
C SER A 388 -8.45 0.41 -28.65
N ASP A 389 -9.27 0.10 -29.64
CA ASP A 389 -10.12 1.07 -30.35
C ASP A 389 -11.40 1.35 -29.53
N SER A 390 -11.54 2.59 -29.06
CA SER A 390 -12.68 3.04 -28.25
C SER A 390 -14.03 2.86 -28.96
N ASN A 391 -14.06 2.77 -30.28
CA ASN A 391 -15.30 2.70 -31.06
C ASN A 391 -15.82 1.26 -31.25
N LYS A 392 -14.99 0.24 -31.03
CA LYS A 392 -15.36 -1.16 -31.30
C LYS A 392 -15.96 -1.89 -30.10
N GLY A 393 -15.87 -1.32 -28.90
CA GLY A 393 -16.49 -1.84 -27.67
C GLY A 393 -16.06 -3.27 -27.29
N THR A 394 -15.10 -3.87 -28.00
CA THR A 394 -14.58 -5.22 -27.77
C THR A 394 -13.15 -5.07 -27.27
N PRO A 395 -12.85 -5.52 -26.04
CA PRO A 395 -11.51 -5.31 -25.50
C PRO A 395 -10.46 -6.18 -26.16
N VAL A 396 -9.24 -5.65 -26.29
CA VAL A 396 -8.09 -6.36 -26.85
C VAL A 396 -7.71 -7.55 -25.97
N LYS A 397 -7.47 -8.70 -26.61
CA LYS A 397 -7.00 -9.94 -25.99
C LYS A 397 -5.66 -10.38 -26.59
N LEU A 398 -4.65 -10.57 -25.74
CA LEU A 398 -3.36 -11.16 -26.08
C LEU A 398 -3.26 -12.59 -25.54
N VAL A 399 -3.05 -13.56 -26.43
CA VAL A 399 -2.85 -14.98 -26.11
C VAL A 399 -1.42 -15.36 -26.46
N ALA A 400 -0.68 -15.87 -25.46
CA ALA A 400 0.70 -16.33 -25.62
C ALA A 400 0.84 -17.81 -25.22
N HIS A 401 1.08 -18.67 -26.22
CA HIS A 401 1.27 -20.11 -25.98
C HIS A 401 2.64 -20.46 -25.42
N LYS A 402 3.64 -19.58 -25.58
CA LYS A 402 4.93 -19.63 -24.90
C LYS A 402 5.43 -18.22 -24.64
N VAL A 403 6.11 -18.02 -23.50
CA VAL A 403 6.72 -16.75 -23.13
C VAL A 403 8.20 -16.93 -22.85
N PHE A 404 9.00 -15.95 -23.26
CA PHE A 404 10.44 -15.90 -23.03
C PHE A 404 10.87 -14.50 -22.60
N GLY A 405 11.84 -14.43 -21.71
CA GLY A 405 12.38 -13.18 -21.21
C GLY A 405 13.77 -13.34 -20.58
N ASP A 406 14.39 -12.22 -20.23
CA ASP A 406 15.69 -12.17 -19.53
C ASP A 406 15.56 -11.57 -18.11
N ASN A 407 14.33 -11.50 -17.58
CA ASN A 407 13.92 -10.85 -16.34
C ASN A 407 13.99 -9.31 -16.37
N THR A 408 14.18 -8.69 -17.53
CA THR A 408 14.24 -7.23 -17.66
C THR A 408 13.05 -6.65 -18.41
N GLY A 409 12.36 -7.46 -19.21
CA GLY A 409 11.18 -7.06 -19.96
C GLY A 409 9.91 -6.93 -19.11
N ARG A 410 8.90 -6.26 -19.65
CA ARG A 410 7.59 -6.09 -19.02
C ARG A 410 6.43 -6.12 -20.03
N LEU A 411 5.30 -6.66 -19.62
CA LEU A 411 4.00 -6.55 -20.29
C LEU A 411 3.05 -5.66 -19.46
N THR A 412 2.40 -4.69 -20.10
CA THR A 412 1.34 -3.89 -19.46
C THR A 412 -0.03 -4.23 -20.07
N VAL A 413 -0.95 -4.64 -19.23
CA VAL A 413 -2.35 -4.94 -19.54
C VAL A 413 -3.22 -3.83 -18.94
N ARG A 414 -3.81 -3.00 -19.80
CA ARG A 414 -4.60 -1.83 -19.40
C ARG A 414 -6.06 -2.16 -19.14
N HIS A 415 -6.82 -1.15 -18.70
CA HIS A 415 -8.26 -1.23 -18.48
C HIS A 415 -8.99 -1.94 -19.63
N GLY A 416 -9.82 -2.93 -19.29
CA GLY A 416 -10.59 -3.75 -20.22
C GLY A 416 -9.80 -4.83 -20.95
N GLN A 417 -8.47 -4.74 -21.05
CA GLN A 417 -7.67 -5.67 -21.83
C GLN A 417 -7.52 -7.02 -21.12
N THR A 418 -7.31 -8.07 -21.92
CA THR A 418 -7.10 -9.43 -21.43
C THR A 418 -5.75 -9.97 -21.88
N TYR A 419 -5.00 -10.57 -20.95
CA TYR A 419 -3.83 -11.37 -21.25
C TYR A 419 -4.05 -12.81 -20.81
N GLU A 420 -3.79 -13.76 -21.69
CA GLU A 420 -3.91 -15.19 -21.42
C GLU A 420 -2.62 -15.90 -21.83
N SER A 421 -2.01 -16.63 -20.90
CA SER A 421 -0.99 -17.61 -21.23
C SER A 421 -1.56 -19.02 -21.09
N THR A 422 -1.43 -19.79 -22.17
CA THR A 422 -2.02 -21.13 -22.33
C THR A 422 -1.01 -22.26 -22.05
N GLN A 423 0.17 -21.93 -21.54
CA GLN A 423 1.14 -22.94 -21.10
C GLN A 423 0.60 -23.71 -19.90
N ASP A 424 0.95 -24.99 -19.77
CA ASP A 424 0.62 -25.78 -18.58
C ASP A 424 1.45 -25.33 -17.36
N ARG A 425 2.73 -25.04 -17.59
CA ARG A 425 3.68 -24.53 -16.60
C ARG A 425 4.53 -23.44 -17.23
N VAL A 426 4.70 -22.34 -16.50
CA VAL A 426 5.54 -21.23 -16.96
C VAL A 426 6.57 -20.85 -15.90
N LEU A 427 7.82 -20.71 -16.34
CA LEU A 427 8.76 -19.82 -15.68
C LEU A 427 8.49 -18.43 -16.24
N GLN A 428 7.90 -17.55 -15.45
CA GLN A 428 7.59 -16.21 -15.88
C GLN A 428 8.88 -15.37 -15.87
N GLU A 429 9.35 -15.00 -17.06
CA GLU A 429 10.66 -14.37 -17.29
C GLU A 429 10.57 -12.87 -17.63
N PHE A 430 9.37 -12.29 -17.64
CA PHE A 430 9.17 -10.84 -17.75
C PHE A 430 8.07 -10.40 -16.77
N ALA A 431 8.15 -9.14 -16.35
CA ALA A 431 7.21 -8.54 -15.41
C ALA A 431 5.83 -8.35 -16.05
N ILE A 432 4.77 -8.39 -15.24
CA ILE A 432 3.40 -8.11 -15.68
C ILE A 432 2.84 -6.99 -14.82
N LEU A 433 2.39 -5.91 -15.45
CA LEU A 433 1.51 -4.92 -14.84
C LEU A 433 0.11 -5.10 -15.40
N SER A 434 -0.84 -5.42 -14.55
CA SER A 434 -2.27 -5.41 -14.86
C SER A 434 -2.93 -4.24 -14.13
N GLN A 435 -3.60 -3.37 -14.89
CA GLN A 435 -4.39 -2.26 -14.36
C GLN A 435 -5.78 -2.72 -13.91
N ARG A 436 -6.52 -1.84 -13.22
CA ARG A 436 -7.90 -2.10 -12.80
C ARG A 436 -8.77 -2.48 -14.00
N HIS A 437 -9.75 -3.34 -13.77
CA HIS A 437 -10.65 -3.87 -14.81
C HIS A 437 -9.98 -4.61 -15.98
N SER A 438 -8.70 -4.96 -15.86
CA SER A 438 -8.06 -5.92 -16.76
C SER A 438 -8.28 -7.35 -16.29
N SER A 439 -8.02 -8.32 -17.17
CA SER A 439 -8.06 -9.74 -16.84
C SER A 439 -6.75 -10.41 -17.23
N VAL A 440 -6.13 -11.11 -16.28
CA VAL A 440 -4.89 -11.86 -16.49
C VAL A 440 -5.13 -13.33 -16.17
N SER A 441 -5.01 -14.18 -17.18
CA SER A 441 -5.06 -15.63 -17.00
C SER A 441 -3.65 -16.20 -17.09
N LEU A 442 -3.07 -16.51 -15.92
CA LEU A 442 -1.81 -17.23 -15.84
C LEU A 442 -2.04 -18.75 -15.84
N PRO A 443 -1.02 -19.54 -16.18
CA PRO A 443 -1.03 -21.00 -16.09
C PRO A 443 -1.36 -21.54 -14.70
N LEU A 444 -1.75 -22.82 -14.64
CA LEU A 444 -1.96 -23.51 -13.36
C LEU A 444 -0.68 -23.57 -12.53
N THR A 445 0.49 -23.71 -13.17
CA THR A 445 1.79 -23.69 -12.48
C THR A 445 2.63 -22.48 -12.91
N VAL A 446 2.96 -21.59 -11.98
CA VAL A 446 3.72 -20.36 -12.22
C VAL A 446 4.91 -20.28 -11.28
N ASP A 447 6.10 -20.13 -11.85
CA ASP A 447 7.33 -19.83 -11.13
C ASP A 447 7.81 -18.43 -11.54
N CYS A 448 8.02 -17.50 -10.60
CA CYS A 448 8.59 -16.18 -10.91
C CYS A 448 9.94 -15.96 -10.22
N ARG A 449 10.84 -15.19 -10.84
CA ARG A 449 12.17 -14.87 -10.30
C ARG A 449 12.64 -13.51 -10.81
N LYS A 450 13.14 -12.64 -9.91
CA LYS A 450 13.70 -11.30 -10.27
C LYS A 450 12.75 -10.36 -11.04
N ILE A 451 11.46 -10.65 -11.10
CA ILE A 451 10.46 -9.84 -11.82
C ILE A 451 9.38 -9.34 -10.85
N ASP A 452 8.61 -8.35 -11.32
CA ASP A 452 7.42 -7.86 -10.63
C ASP A 452 6.16 -8.39 -11.33
N LEU A 453 5.26 -8.97 -10.55
CA LEU A 453 3.91 -9.33 -10.98
C LEU A 453 2.93 -8.46 -10.20
N VAL A 454 2.45 -7.39 -10.81
CA VAL A 454 1.50 -6.45 -10.21
C VAL A 454 0.15 -6.65 -10.86
N ILE A 455 -0.81 -7.19 -10.12
CA ILE A 455 -2.14 -7.52 -10.60
C ILE A 455 -3.17 -6.66 -9.86
N LYS A 456 -3.71 -5.65 -10.56
CA LYS A 456 -4.82 -4.83 -10.07
C LYS A 456 -6.19 -5.25 -10.61
N GLY A 457 -6.17 -6.04 -11.69
CA GLY A 457 -7.35 -6.62 -12.29
C GLY A 457 -7.74 -7.96 -11.67
N SER A 458 -8.64 -8.66 -12.37
CA SER A 458 -8.99 -10.05 -12.02
C SER A 458 -7.92 -11.02 -12.55
N PHE A 459 -7.68 -12.12 -11.81
CA PHE A 459 -6.86 -13.21 -12.31
C PHE A 459 -7.49 -14.59 -12.08
N SER A 460 -7.13 -15.54 -12.94
CA SER A 460 -7.62 -16.93 -12.88
C SER A 460 -7.11 -17.69 -11.66
N SER A 461 -7.80 -18.76 -11.29
CA SER A 461 -7.31 -19.68 -10.25
C SER A 461 -5.98 -20.32 -10.66
N MET A 462 -5.05 -20.41 -9.71
CA MET A 462 -3.75 -21.07 -9.90
C MET A 462 -3.63 -22.29 -8.99
N GLU A 463 -2.90 -23.31 -9.45
CA GLU A 463 -2.67 -24.55 -8.69
C GLU A 463 -1.35 -24.48 -7.92
N ASN A 464 -0.23 -24.21 -8.58
CA ASN A 464 1.10 -24.20 -7.98
C ASN A 464 1.82 -22.90 -8.28
N VAL A 465 2.01 -22.05 -7.28
CA VAL A 465 2.69 -20.75 -7.41
C VAL A 465 3.95 -20.74 -6.55
N THR A 466 5.12 -20.63 -7.20
CA THR A 466 6.40 -20.45 -6.52
C THR A 466 6.95 -19.05 -6.76
N ILE A 467 7.11 -18.29 -5.69
CA ILE A 467 7.70 -16.94 -5.75
C ILE A 467 9.16 -17.05 -5.31
N ASN A 468 10.09 -17.01 -6.27
CA ASN A 468 11.52 -17.17 -6.00
C ASN A 468 12.18 -15.84 -5.65
N ALA A 469 13.44 -15.92 -5.17
CA ALA A 469 14.23 -14.78 -4.74
C ALA A 469 14.15 -13.57 -5.70
N ASN A 470 13.95 -12.40 -5.10
CA ASN A 470 13.77 -11.10 -5.76
C ASN A 470 12.54 -10.99 -6.68
N CYS A 471 11.62 -11.95 -6.69
CA CYS A 471 10.30 -11.74 -7.29
C CYS A 471 9.37 -11.03 -6.28
N SER A 472 8.60 -10.07 -6.77
CA SER A 472 7.52 -9.42 -6.02
C SER A 472 6.18 -9.76 -6.66
N PHE A 473 5.22 -10.25 -5.87
CA PHE A 473 3.86 -10.51 -6.32
C PHE A 473 2.88 -9.61 -5.58
N THR A 474 2.27 -8.66 -6.29
CA THR A 474 1.40 -7.63 -5.73
C THR A 474 -0.03 -7.81 -6.22
N ILE A 475 -0.98 -7.91 -5.30
CA ILE A 475 -2.42 -7.80 -5.55
C ILE A 475 -2.87 -6.45 -4.99
N ASP A 476 -3.47 -5.60 -5.81
CA ASP A 476 -3.99 -4.28 -5.39
C ASP A 476 -5.41 -4.08 -5.92
N HIS A 477 -6.39 -3.99 -5.02
CA HIS A 477 -7.80 -3.90 -5.38
C HIS A 477 -8.57 -2.92 -4.50
N HIS A 478 -9.74 -2.50 -4.96
CA HIS A 478 -10.64 -1.58 -4.25
C HIS A 478 -11.95 -2.25 -3.80
N GLU A 479 -12.17 -3.50 -4.21
CA GLU A 479 -13.41 -4.24 -3.95
C GLU A 479 -13.04 -5.61 -3.41
N PRO A 480 -13.84 -6.19 -2.48
CA PRO A 480 -13.52 -7.49 -1.89
C PRO A 480 -13.19 -8.54 -2.95
N THR A 481 -12.01 -9.15 -2.86
CA THR A 481 -11.56 -10.17 -3.81
C THR A 481 -11.39 -11.52 -3.14
N ARG A 482 -11.72 -12.59 -3.88
CA ARG A 482 -11.49 -13.97 -3.45
C ARG A 482 -10.70 -14.69 -4.53
N ASN A 483 -9.45 -15.00 -4.25
CA ASN A 483 -8.51 -15.59 -5.19
C ASN A 483 -8.13 -17.00 -4.75
N VAL A 484 -8.09 -17.93 -5.72
CA VAL A 484 -7.76 -19.33 -5.47
C VAL A 484 -6.33 -19.60 -5.92
N ILE A 485 -5.48 -19.97 -4.97
CA ILE A 485 -4.09 -20.38 -5.18
C ILE A 485 -3.88 -21.65 -4.34
N ASP A 486 -3.90 -22.83 -4.96
CA ASP A 486 -3.96 -24.08 -4.21
C ASP A 486 -2.69 -24.35 -3.38
N HIS A 487 -1.52 -24.18 -4.00
CA HIS A 487 -0.21 -24.29 -3.38
C HIS A 487 0.59 -23.01 -3.61
N LEU A 488 0.84 -22.24 -2.54
CA LEU A 488 1.63 -21.01 -2.57
C LEU A 488 2.93 -21.20 -1.75
N ASP A 489 4.08 -21.17 -2.42
CA ASP A 489 5.41 -21.32 -1.80
C ASP A 489 6.27 -20.08 -2.07
N ILE A 490 6.48 -19.29 -1.02
CA ILE A 490 7.23 -18.02 -1.07
C ILE A 490 8.63 -18.28 -0.54
N LYS A 491 9.62 -18.23 -1.44
CA LYS A 491 11.02 -18.52 -1.11
C LYS A 491 11.71 -17.33 -0.45
N SER A 492 12.89 -17.58 0.12
CA SER A 492 13.75 -16.55 0.69
C SER A 492 13.98 -15.38 -0.26
N PHE A 493 13.90 -14.15 0.27
CA PHE A 493 14.04 -12.88 -0.46
C PHE A 493 12.96 -12.62 -1.51
N ALA A 494 11.85 -13.34 -1.47
CA ALA A 494 10.65 -13.01 -2.22
C ALA A 494 9.65 -12.26 -1.35
N SER A 495 8.87 -11.38 -1.98
CA SER A 495 7.84 -10.59 -1.32
C SER A 495 6.47 -10.76 -1.97
N VAL A 496 5.43 -10.80 -1.14
CA VAL A 496 4.04 -10.72 -1.57
C VAL A 496 3.40 -9.51 -0.92
N HIS A 497 2.72 -8.69 -1.71
CA HIS A 497 1.99 -7.52 -1.23
C HIS A 497 0.51 -7.66 -1.58
N VAL A 498 -0.36 -7.52 -0.58
CA VAL A 498 -1.82 -7.54 -0.77
C VAL A 498 -2.38 -6.24 -0.22
N LEU A 499 -2.84 -5.37 -1.10
CA LEU A 499 -3.12 -3.97 -0.78
C LEU A 499 -4.55 -3.58 -1.17
N THR A 500 -5.11 -2.65 -0.41
CA THR A 500 -6.35 -1.96 -0.74
C THR A 500 -6.34 -0.52 -0.21
N ASP A 501 -7.00 0.42 -0.86
CA ASP A 501 -7.07 1.82 -0.39
C ASP A 501 -8.21 2.07 0.60
N MET A 502 -9.14 1.12 0.73
CA MET A 502 -10.35 1.20 1.55
C MET A 502 -10.65 -0.13 2.26
N GLU A 503 -11.75 -0.20 3.02
CA GLU A 503 -12.19 -1.46 3.61
C GLU A 503 -12.68 -2.45 2.54
N ALA A 504 -11.74 -3.22 1.98
CA ALA A 504 -12.01 -4.29 1.02
C ALA A 504 -11.21 -5.54 1.40
N GLN A 505 -11.92 -6.58 1.85
CA GLN A 505 -11.29 -7.81 2.31
C GLN A 505 -10.70 -8.62 1.16
N THR A 506 -9.43 -9.02 1.28
CA THR A 506 -8.81 -9.99 0.37
C THR A 506 -8.86 -11.38 0.95
N THR A 507 -9.36 -12.36 0.21
CA THR A 507 -9.36 -13.77 0.61
C THR A 507 -8.50 -14.60 -0.33
N LEU A 508 -7.46 -15.24 0.19
CA LEU A 508 -6.66 -16.23 -0.53
C LEU A 508 -7.03 -17.64 -0.06
N VAL A 509 -7.28 -18.55 -1.01
CA VAL A 509 -7.80 -19.90 -0.71
C VAL A 509 -6.98 -20.98 -1.39
N GLY A 510 -6.63 -22.02 -0.63
CA GLY A 510 -5.91 -23.18 -1.18
C GLY A 510 -5.71 -24.34 -0.20
N THR A 511 -4.82 -25.25 -0.56
CA THR A 511 -4.41 -26.39 0.27
C THR A 511 -3.19 -26.05 1.13
N THR A 512 -2.12 -25.49 0.57
CA THR A 512 -0.89 -25.17 1.33
C THR A 512 -0.34 -23.76 1.08
N LEU A 513 -0.01 -23.05 2.14
CA LEU A 513 0.76 -21.80 2.11
C LEU A 513 2.06 -21.97 2.91
N THR A 514 3.21 -21.71 2.29
CA THR A 514 4.52 -21.72 2.95
C THR A 514 5.22 -20.38 2.78
N VAL A 515 5.51 -19.71 3.90
CA VAL A 515 6.37 -18.52 3.96
C VAL A 515 7.72 -18.98 4.49
N ARG A 516 8.72 -19.06 3.60
CA ARG A 516 10.04 -19.57 3.96
C ARG A 516 10.88 -18.54 4.72
N SER A 517 11.99 -19.00 5.29
CA SER A 517 12.95 -18.11 5.96
C SER A 517 13.39 -16.95 5.07
N GLY A 518 13.21 -15.71 5.54
CA GLY A 518 13.53 -14.48 4.81
C GLY A 518 12.57 -14.13 3.68
N ALA A 519 11.44 -14.83 3.55
CA ALA A 519 10.32 -14.45 2.71
C ALA A 519 9.38 -13.52 3.48
N GLU A 520 8.66 -12.66 2.77
CA GLU A 520 7.69 -11.76 3.38
C GLU A 520 6.34 -11.71 2.67
N ILE A 521 5.27 -11.65 3.46
CA ILE A 521 3.93 -11.25 3.01
C ILE A 521 3.58 -9.98 3.79
N PHE A 522 3.33 -8.89 3.07
CA PHE A 522 2.73 -7.69 3.61
C PHE A 522 1.29 -7.57 3.14
N SER A 523 0.39 -7.23 4.04
CA SER A 523 -0.98 -6.87 3.69
C SER A 523 -1.53 -5.76 4.57
N ASN A 524 -2.63 -5.15 4.16
CA ASN A 524 -3.45 -4.32 5.04
C ASN A 524 -4.72 -5.04 5.51
N ASP A 525 -5.35 -5.86 4.65
CA ASP A 525 -6.56 -6.63 4.97
C ASP A 525 -6.58 -8.00 4.28
N LEU A 526 -6.23 -9.07 5.02
CA LEU A 526 -6.02 -10.40 4.47
C LEU A 526 -6.73 -11.51 5.26
N VAL A 527 -7.43 -12.37 4.53
CA VAL A 527 -7.99 -13.65 4.99
C VAL A 527 -7.30 -14.79 4.26
N LEU A 528 -6.78 -15.75 5.02
CA LEU A 528 -6.12 -16.94 4.52
C LEU A 528 -6.98 -18.17 4.84
N GLU A 529 -7.63 -18.74 3.83
CA GLU A 529 -8.39 -19.99 3.93
C GLU A 529 -7.57 -21.16 3.35
N TYR A 530 -6.77 -21.83 4.18
CA TYR A 530 -5.90 -22.92 3.72
C TYR A 530 -6.09 -24.21 4.52
N THR A 531 -5.67 -25.35 3.98
CA THR A 531 -5.60 -26.58 4.79
C THR A 531 -4.42 -26.55 5.75
N ASN A 532 -3.23 -26.18 5.25
CA ASN A 532 -2.02 -26.03 6.05
C ASN A 532 -1.32 -24.70 5.76
N ILE A 533 -0.84 -24.03 6.80
CA ILE A 533 -0.03 -22.82 6.69
C ILE A 533 1.24 -23.01 7.50
N THR A 534 2.40 -22.72 6.92
CA THR A 534 3.70 -22.77 7.59
C THR A 534 4.42 -21.44 7.42
N VAL A 535 4.77 -20.80 8.53
CA VAL A 535 5.65 -19.62 8.59
C VAL A 535 6.95 -20.07 9.23
N GLU A 536 7.99 -20.29 8.41
CA GLU A 536 9.31 -20.75 8.84
C GLU A 536 10.04 -19.67 9.67
N PRO A 537 11.11 -20.02 10.43
CA PRO A 537 11.94 -19.03 11.13
C PRO A 537 12.41 -17.90 10.20
N TYR A 538 12.34 -16.65 10.65
CA TYR A 538 12.63 -15.44 9.85
C TYR A 538 11.71 -15.20 8.64
N GLY A 539 10.69 -16.03 8.42
CA GLY A 539 9.56 -15.70 7.53
C GLY A 539 8.65 -14.68 8.21
N ARG A 540 8.18 -13.68 7.47
CA ARG A 540 7.36 -12.59 8.02
C ARG A 540 6.02 -12.53 7.31
N LEU A 541 4.93 -12.53 8.07
CA LEU A 541 3.59 -12.31 7.55
C LEU A 541 2.99 -11.19 8.40
N TYR A 542 2.92 -9.99 7.84
CA TYR A 542 2.63 -8.81 8.64
C TYR A 542 1.61 -7.89 7.98
N VAL A 543 0.82 -7.27 8.84
CA VAL A 543 -0.10 -6.18 8.53
C VAL A 543 0.21 -4.94 9.37
N ASP A 544 1.47 -4.79 9.77
CA ASP A 544 1.96 -3.66 10.55
C ASP A 544 1.73 -2.34 9.81
N GLU A 545 1.27 -1.30 10.51
CA GLU A 545 0.97 0.01 9.92
C GLU A 545 -0.03 -0.06 8.75
N GLY A 546 -0.80 -1.15 8.68
CA GLY A 546 -1.65 -1.52 7.55
C GLY A 546 -3.09 -1.02 7.63
N VAL A 547 -3.39 0.08 8.33
CA VAL A 547 -4.73 0.68 8.23
C VAL A 547 -4.91 1.33 6.83
N PRO A 548 -6.00 1.05 6.10
CA PRO A 548 -6.25 1.69 4.80
C PRO A 548 -6.35 3.22 4.88
N GLU A 549 -5.93 3.91 3.81
CA GLU A 549 -5.83 5.38 3.74
C GLU A 549 -7.15 6.09 4.11
N ARG A 550 -8.30 5.50 3.74
CA ARG A 550 -9.64 6.05 4.04
C ARG A 550 -10.17 5.75 5.44
N GLU A 551 -9.59 4.76 6.12
CA GLU A 551 -10.04 4.29 7.44
C GLU A 551 -9.19 4.83 8.60
N GLN A 552 -8.05 5.43 8.29
CA GLN A 552 -7.01 5.73 9.27
C GLN A 552 -7.39 6.84 10.27
N ASN A 553 -8.23 7.81 9.87
CA ASN A 553 -8.57 9.03 10.64
C ASN A 553 -10.07 9.12 11.01
N THR A 554 -10.82 8.02 10.96
CA THR A 554 -12.26 8.00 11.29
C THR A 554 -12.56 7.06 12.46
N GLY A 555 -13.59 7.39 13.27
CA GLY A 555 -14.08 6.52 14.34
C GLY A 555 -13.47 6.74 15.72
N VAL A 556 -13.89 5.93 16.70
CA VAL A 556 -13.62 6.14 18.14
C VAL A 556 -12.17 5.90 18.56
N GLY A 557 -11.42 5.12 17.79
CA GLY A 557 -10.03 4.76 18.10
C GLY A 557 -8.98 5.75 17.62
N VAL A 558 -9.37 6.80 16.90
CA VAL A 558 -8.43 7.82 16.39
C VAL A 558 -7.85 8.60 17.56
N GLY A 559 -6.54 8.79 17.56
CA GLY A 559 -5.88 9.64 18.56
C GLY A 559 -6.29 11.11 18.41
N HIS A 560 -6.39 11.81 19.51
CA HIS A 560 -6.78 13.23 19.55
C HIS A 560 -5.57 14.14 19.38
N SER A 561 -5.72 15.10 18.49
CA SER A 561 -4.75 16.14 18.17
C SER A 561 -4.77 17.29 19.19
N ASP A 562 -3.60 17.67 19.71
CA ASP A 562 -3.43 18.89 20.52
C ASP A 562 -2.01 19.48 20.34
N PRO A 563 -1.86 20.81 20.14
CA PRO A 563 -0.55 21.47 20.00
C PRO A 563 0.39 21.37 21.21
N ASN A 564 -0.06 20.76 22.32
CA ASN A 564 0.76 20.54 23.50
C ASN A 564 0.91 19.03 23.81
N GLY A 565 0.79 18.17 22.79
CA GLY A 565 1.00 16.72 22.92
C GLY A 565 -0.27 15.94 22.63
N CYS A 566 -0.24 15.15 21.55
CA CYS A 566 -1.36 14.36 21.05
C CYS A 566 -1.47 13.00 21.76
N SER A 567 -2.65 12.37 21.71
CA SER A 567 -2.81 10.98 22.19
C SER A 567 -2.44 9.96 21.14
N GLY A 568 -2.09 8.76 21.60
CA GLY A 568 -2.03 7.58 20.75
C GLY A 568 -3.41 7.10 20.33
N GLY A 569 -3.45 6.35 19.21
CA GLY A 569 -4.66 5.64 18.77
C GLY A 569 -5.03 4.52 19.74
N GLY A 570 -6.28 4.08 19.70
CA GLY A 570 -6.80 2.98 20.51
C GLY A 570 -7.40 1.88 19.64
N HIS A 571 -7.23 0.63 20.06
CA HIS A 571 -7.84 -0.58 19.52
C HIS A 571 -7.53 -1.69 20.53
N GLY A 572 -8.50 -2.42 21.10
CA GLY A 572 -8.23 -3.34 22.21
C GLY A 572 -7.92 -2.62 23.54
N GLY A 573 -6.74 -2.03 23.63
CA GLY A 573 -6.36 -1.03 24.63
C GLY A 573 -6.71 0.38 24.18
N ASN A 574 -7.05 1.25 25.14
CA ASN A 574 -7.06 2.69 24.89
C ASN A 574 -5.64 3.19 24.60
N GLY A 575 -5.53 4.22 23.78
CA GLY A 575 -4.28 4.94 23.59
C GLY A 575 -3.80 5.63 24.88
N GLY A 576 -2.55 6.09 24.83
CA GLY A 576 -1.91 6.96 25.80
C GLY A 576 -2.43 8.38 25.68
N GLN A 577 -2.74 9.05 26.79
CA GLN A 577 -2.93 10.50 26.81
C GLN A 577 -1.64 11.22 26.45
N GLY A 578 -1.77 12.25 25.63
CA GLY A 578 -0.67 13.19 25.40
C GLY A 578 -0.48 14.12 26.59
N GLN A 579 0.59 14.91 26.59
CA GLN A 579 0.82 15.90 27.65
C GLN A 579 -0.26 17.01 27.67
N GLY A 580 -0.81 17.35 26.51
CA GLY A 580 -1.69 18.51 26.30
C GLY A 580 -3.18 18.24 26.36
N GLN A 581 -3.58 16.98 26.20
CA GLN A 581 -4.99 16.63 26.09
C GLN A 581 -5.36 15.36 26.89
N PRO A 582 -6.50 15.37 27.61
CA PRO A 582 -6.90 14.28 28.51
C PRO A 582 -7.64 13.14 27.79
N LEU A 583 -7.94 13.26 26.50
CA LEU A 583 -8.56 12.20 25.73
C LEU A 583 -7.49 11.23 25.20
N SER A 584 -7.93 10.05 24.79
CA SER A 584 -7.09 9.07 24.11
C SER A 584 -7.92 8.36 23.06
N GLY A 585 -7.26 7.77 22.05
CA GLY A 585 -7.96 6.89 21.13
C GLY A 585 -8.68 5.80 21.92
N GLY A 586 -9.99 5.70 21.75
CA GLY A 586 -10.82 4.74 22.47
C GLY A 586 -10.58 3.31 21.97
N SER A 587 -10.67 2.33 22.86
CA SER A 587 -10.69 0.93 22.47
C SER A 587 -11.94 0.62 21.64
N HIS A 588 -11.79 -0.18 20.60
CA HIS A 588 -12.88 -0.73 19.79
C HIS A 588 -12.58 -2.18 19.40
N GLY A 589 -13.48 -2.81 18.64
CA GLY A 589 -13.36 -4.19 18.17
C GLY A 589 -13.75 -5.22 19.22
N SER A 590 -14.21 -6.40 18.81
CA SER A 590 -14.54 -7.49 19.74
C SER A 590 -13.28 -8.28 20.12
N PHE A 591 -13.15 -8.66 21.39
CA PHE A 591 -12.09 -9.60 21.80
C PHE A 591 -12.40 -11.04 21.37
N LEU A 592 -13.68 -11.34 21.08
CA LEU A 592 -14.12 -12.65 20.59
C LEU A 592 -13.89 -12.77 19.07
N LEU A 593 -14.03 -11.66 18.34
CA LEU A 593 -13.75 -11.59 16.91
C LEU A 593 -12.93 -10.34 16.62
N SER A 594 -11.65 -10.53 16.32
CA SER A 594 -10.75 -9.45 15.93
C SER A 594 -10.88 -9.20 14.43
N ASP A 595 -11.78 -8.29 14.05
CA ASP A 595 -12.11 -7.94 12.66
C ASP A 595 -12.06 -6.43 12.38
N THR A 596 -11.52 -5.64 13.30
CA THR A 596 -11.41 -4.18 13.14
C THR A 596 -9.96 -3.75 12.93
N PHE A 597 -9.74 -2.74 12.09
CA PHE A 597 -8.42 -2.12 11.93
C PHE A 597 -7.99 -1.40 13.21
N GLY A 598 -6.68 -1.28 13.40
CA GLY A 598 -6.10 -0.25 14.25
C GLY A 598 -6.42 1.15 13.70
N LYS A 599 -6.18 2.17 14.52
CA LYS A 599 -6.40 3.58 14.20
C LYS A 599 -5.15 4.40 14.46
N ASN A 600 -5.02 5.50 13.71
CA ASN A 600 -3.86 6.38 13.79
C ASN A 600 -3.77 7.10 15.14
N GLY A 601 -2.54 7.43 15.53
CA GLY A 601 -2.29 8.40 16.59
C GLY A 601 -2.69 9.82 16.19
N GLY A 602 -2.95 10.67 17.19
CA GLY A 602 -3.24 12.08 16.97
C GLY A 602 -1.98 12.83 16.54
N HIS A 603 -2.17 13.92 15.79
CA HIS A 603 -1.10 14.80 15.34
C HIS A 603 -1.54 16.27 15.39
N SER A 604 -0.66 17.19 15.76
CA SER A 604 -0.99 18.60 15.93
C SER A 604 -0.16 19.52 15.05
N THR A 605 1.05 19.09 14.72
CA THR A 605 2.04 19.87 14.00
C THR A 605 2.17 19.38 12.57
N PHE A 606 2.30 20.34 11.65
CA PHE A 606 2.57 20.02 10.25
C PHE A 606 4.00 19.47 10.09
N PRO A 607 4.22 18.41 9.27
CA PRO A 607 3.23 17.67 8.51
C PRO A 607 2.48 16.69 9.42
N HIS A 608 1.17 16.67 9.22
CA HIS A 608 0.16 16.02 10.05
C HIS A 608 0.26 14.48 10.02
N LEU A 609 1.24 13.87 10.69
CA LEU A 609 1.43 12.41 10.71
C LEU A 609 1.53 11.86 12.14
N GLY A 610 0.47 11.19 12.57
CA GLY A 610 0.52 10.26 13.71
C GLY A 610 1.15 8.93 13.30
N GLY A 611 1.45 8.08 14.28
CA GLY A 611 1.76 6.69 13.99
C GLY A 611 0.57 5.97 13.35
N LEU A 612 0.82 5.14 12.34
CA LEU A 612 -0.25 4.44 11.61
C LEU A 612 -0.85 3.28 12.40
N GLY A 613 -2.16 3.08 12.30
CA GLY A 613 -2.83 1.90 12.86
C GLY A 613 -2.42 0.60 12.18
N GLY A 614 -2.42 -0.52 12.91
CA GLY A 614 -2.21 -1.85 12.34
C GLY A 614 -3.39 -2.34 11.50
N GLY A 615 -3.11 -3.25 10.56
CA GLY A 615 -4.08 -3.85 9.64
C GLY A 615 -4.91 -4.99 10.23
N ARG A 616 -5.55 -5.78 9.36
CA ARG A 616 -6.33 -6.96 9.72
C ARG A 616 -5.78 -8.21 9.08
N LEU A 617 -5.69 -9.26 9.88
CA LEU A 617 -5.25 -10.57 9.43
C LEU A 617 -6.12 -11.67 10.02
N LYS A 618 -6.68 -12.52 9.16
CA LYS A 618 -7.49 -13.66 9.55
C LYS A 618 -6.96 -14.96 8.96
N PHE A 619 -6.75 -15.94 9.81
CA PHE A 619 -6.40 -17.31 9.43
C PHE A 619 -7.63 -18.20 9.63
N LYS A 620 -7.96 -18.98 8.61
CA LYS A 620 -8.93 -20.06 8.67
C LYS A 620 -8.28 -21.32 8.12
N VAL A 621 -7.69 -22.09 9.02
CA VAL A 621 -6.79 -23.19 8.71
C VAL A 621 -7.47 -24.52 9.05
N ASN A 622 -7.81 -25.31 8.04
CA ASN A 622 -8.59 -26.53 8.26
C ASN A 622 -7.83 -27.61 9.05
N HIS A 623 -6.50 -27.65 8.95
CA HIS A 623 -5.66 -28.63 9.64
C HIS A 623 -4.58 -27.97 10.49
N THR A 624 -3.39 -27.69 9.97
CA THR A 624 -2.26 -27.23 10.81
C THR A 624 -1.78 -25.82 10.44
N LEU A 625 -1.69 -24.95 11.44
CA LEU A 625 -0.99 -23.67 11.39
C LEU A 625 0.33 -23.79 12.17
N THR A 626 1.47 -23.72 11.48
CA THR A 626 2.81 -23.69 12.11
C THR A 626 3.39 -22.28 12.03
N VAL A 627 3.72 -21.69 13.17
CA VAL A 627 4.30 -20.34 13.28
C VAL A 627 5.64 -20.39 14.03
N ASP A 628 6.73 -20.47 13.28
CA ASP A 628 8.11 -20.34 13.80
C ASP A 628 8.73 -18.97 13.51
N GLY A 629 8.21 -18.26 12.50
CA GLY A 629 8.57 -16.89 12.17
C GLY A 629 7.73 -15.84 12.90
N GLU A 630 7.41 -14.75 12.19
CA GLU A 630 6.69 -13.60 12.73
C GLU A 630 5.33 -13.42 12.03
N VAL A 631 4.27 -13.29 12.84
CA VAL A 631 2.94 -12.90 12.39
C VAL A 631 2.52 -11.64 13.13
N THR A 632 2.47 -10.49 12.47
CA THR A 632 2.33 -9.21 13.16
C THR A 632 1.25 -8.28 12.59
N ALA A 633 0.64 -7.47 13.45
CA ALA A 633 -0.33 -6.43 13.14
C ALA A 633 -0.04 -5.18 13.99
N ASN A 634 1.22 -4.77 14.09
CA ASN A 634 1.65 -3.70 14.97
C ASN A 634 1.22 -2.31 14.49
N GLY A 635 0.98 -1.40 15.43
CA GLY A 635 0.84 0.03 15.14
C GLY A 635 2.22 0.69 14.98
N GLY A 636 2.30 1.70 14.13
CA GLY A 636 3.52 2.45 13.87
C GLY A 636 3.84 3.48 14.95
N ASP A 637 5.11 3.77 15.12
CA ASP A 637 5.60 4.82 16.00
C ASP A 637 5.23 6.21 15.48
N TRP A 638 5.37 7.23 16.34
CA TRP A 638 5.18 8.63 15.99
C TRP A 638 5.97 9.01 14.72
N ARG A 639 5.36 9.82 13.86
CA ARG A 639 5.95 10.30 12.60
C ARG A 639 6.19 11.81 12.56
N SER A 640 5.65 12.53 13.55
CA SER A 640 5.81 13.97 13.72
C SER A 640 6.03 14.32 15.19
N VAL A 641 6.59 15.50 15.46
CA VAL A 641 6.75 15.98 16.84
C VAL A 641 5.40 16.11 17.53
N GLU A 642 5.37 15.81 18.83
CA GLU A 642 4.15 15.81 19.65
C GLU A 642 3.08 14.78 19.24
N ALA A 643 3.32 13.99 18.18
CA ALA A 643 2.35 13.04 17.68
C ALA A 643 2.26 11.78 18.56
N GLY A 644 1.07 11.19 18.58
CA GLY A 644 0.84 9.92 19.25
C GLY A 644 1.22 8.72 18.37
N GLY A 645 1.48 7.58 19.03
CA GLY A 645 1.69 6.30 18.35
C GLY A 645 0.39 5.69 17.81
N GLY A 646 0.49 4.93 16.73
CA GLY A 646 -0.62 4.19 16.15
C GLY A 646 -0.99 2.97 16.98
N SER A 647 -2.27 2.59 16.99
CA SER A 647 -2.71 1.38 17.71
C SER A 647 -2.44 0.09 16.92
N GLY A 648 -2.24 -1.02 17.62
CA GLY A 648 -2.15 -2.34 17.00
C GLY A 648 -3.44 -2.72 16.29
N GLY A 649 -3.35 -3.64 15.32
CA GLY A 649 -4.43 -4.15 14.50
C GLY A 649 -5.10 -5.41 15.07
N SER A 650 -5.73 -6.19 14.19
CA SER A 650 -6.46 -7.41 14.55
C SER A 650 -5.82 -8.65 13.94
N ILE A 651 -5.61 -9.69 14.75
CA ILE A 651 -5.23 -11.04 14.31
C ILE A 651 -6.29 -12.04 14.79
N SER A 652 -6.95 -12.73 13.87
CA SER A 652 -7.95 -13.75 14.18
C SER A 652 -7.51 -15.09 13.59
N ILE A 653 -7.46 -16.14 14.40
CA ILE A 653 -6.99 -17.46 14.00
C ILE A 653 -8.06 -18.49 14.34
N GLU A 654 -8.53 -19.20 13.33
CA GLU A 654 -9.34 -20.42 13.44
C GLU A 654 -8.50 -21.58 12.89
N THR A 655 -8.17 -22.57 13.71
CA THR A 655 -7.38 -23.72 13.26
C THR A 655 -7.71 -25.01 13.99
N TYR A 656 -7.45 -26.16 13.36
CA TYR A 656 -7.56 -27.44 14.05
C TYR A 656 -6.37 -27.65 15.00
N THR A 657 -5.14 -27.48 14.50
CA THR A 657 -3.90 -27.59 15.28
C THR A 657 -3.01 -26.38 15.06
N ILE A 658 -2.56 -25.74 16.15
CA ILE A 658 -1.51 -24.72 16.10
C ILE A 658 -0.20 -25.26 16.71
N ASP A 659 0.92 -24.97 16.07
CA ASP A 659 2.27 -25.38 16.48
C ASP A 659 3.30 -24.27 16.17
N GLY A 660 4.50 -24.38 16.72
CA GLY A 660 5.65 -23.52 16.45
C GLY A 660 6.13 -22.70 17.66
N GLY A 661 7.30 -22.08 17.49
CA GLY A 661 7.99 -21.29 18.51
C GLY A 661 8.11 -19.79 18.23
N GLY A 662 7.40 -19.28 17.22
CA GLY A 662 7.51 -17.93 16.70
C GLY A 662 6.85 -16.84 17.55
N ILE A 663 6.54 -15.72 16.90
CA ILE A 663 5.92 -14.54 17.52
C ILE A 663 4.61 -14.20 16.81
N ILE A 664 3.56 -13.98 17.58
CA ILE A 664 2.30 -13.39 17.14
C ILE A 664 2.11 -12.05 17.88
N ASP A 665 2.17 -10.91 17.18
CA ASP A 665 2.22 -9.57 17.77
C ASP A 665 1.15 -8.62 17.21
N ALA A 666 0.45 -7.91 18.08
CA ALA A 666 -0.46 -6.82 17.72
C ALA A 666 -0.23 -5.60 18.63
N SER A 667 1.03 -5.26 18.92
CA SER A 667 1.37 -4.15 19.82
C SER A 667 1.12 -2.77 19.19
N GLY A 668 0.86 -1.77 20.03
CA GLY A 668 0.77 -0.36 19.61
C GLY A 668 2.15 0.30 19.51
N GLY A 669 2.25 1.34 18.68
CA GLY A 669 3.46 2.10 18.46
C GLY A 669 3.71 3.17 19.53
N ASN A 670 4.95 3.64 19.62
CA ASN A 670 5.41 4.62 20.59
C ASN A 670 4.98 6.05 20.20
N GLY A 671 4.65 6.88 21.19
CA GLY A 671 4.40 8.31 21.00
C GLY A 671 5.69 9.13 21.06
N TYR A 672 5.63 10.39 20.62
CA TYR A 672 6.79 11.27 20.59
C TYR A 672 7.42 11.47 21.98
N GLY A 673 8.73 11.25 22.07
CA GLY A 673 9.50 11.22 23.31
C GLY A 673 10.66 12.24 23.40
N GLY A 674 10.70 13.24 22.51
CA GLY A 674 11.86 14.14 22.38
C GLY A 674 11.91 15.31 23.38
N MET A 675 13.04 16.02 23.43
CA MET A 675 13.32 17.06 24.44
C MET A 675 12.73 18.45 24.12
N TYR A 676 12.34 18.70 22.87
CA TYR A 676 12.08 20.05 22.36
C TYR A 676 10.61 20.42 22.21
N ALA A 677 9.70 19.47 22.45
CA ALA A 677 8.27 19.65 22.28
C ALA A 677 7.51 18.80 23.30
N SER A 678 6.19 18.97 23.33
CA SER A 678 5.36 18.22 24.25
C SER A 678 5.29 16.73 23.87
N HIS A 679 5.09 15.87 24.86
CA HIS A 679 5.18 14.42 24.63
C HIS A 679 3.86 13.85 24.08
N GLY A 680 3.98 12.94 23.12
CA GLY A 680 2.86 12.20 22.54
C GLY A 680 2.57 10.90 23.31
N GLY A 681 1.31 10.54 23.39
CA GLY A 681 0.86 9.28 24.01
C GLY A 681 1.17 8.06 23.15
N GLY A 682 1.44 6.91 23.79
CA GLY A 682 1.65 5.64 23.07
C GLY A 682 0.36 5.04 22.52
N GLY A 683 0.40 4.30 21.41
CA GLY A 683 -0.78 3.64 20.85
C GLY A 683 -1.25 2.44 21.68
N GLY A 684 -2.54 2.16 21.71
CA GLY A 684 -3.10 0.96 22.37
C GLY A 684 -2.70 -0.33 21.66
N GLY A 685 -2.49 -1.41 22.42
CA GLY A 685 -2.25 -2.74 21.86
C GLY A 685 -3.54 -3.36 21.32
N GLY A 686 -3.47 -3.99 20.15
CA GLY A 686 -4.60 -4.53 19.40
C GLY A 686 -5.19 -5.85 19.92
N ARG A 687 -5.86 -6.60 19.05
CA ARG A 687 -6.61 -7.81 19.46
C ARG A 687 -6.11 -9.05 18.73
N ILE A 688 -5.86 -10.11 19.50
CA ILE A 688 -5.53 -11.44 19.01
C ILE A 688 -6.62 -12.41 19.51
N ALA A 689 -7.26 -13.15 18.62
CA ALA A 689 -8.20 -14.21 18.97
C ALA A 689 -7.77 -15.53 18.32
N LEU A 690 -7.61 -16.59 19.10
CA LEU A 690 -7.19 -17.91 18.66
C LEU A 690 -8.21 -18.98 19.08
N TYR A 691 -8.85 -19.57 18.09
CA TYR A 691 -9.75 -20.71 18.20
C TYR A 691 -9.03 -21.96 17.70
N TYR A 692 -8.84 -22.96 18.57
CA TYR A 692 -8.03 -24.14 18.28
C TYR A 692 -8.66 -25.42 18.82
N THR A 693 -8.36 -26.59 18.23
CA THR A 693 -8.72 -27.88 18.85
C THR A 693 -7.52 -28.46 19.63
N TYR A 694 -6.34 -28.41 19.03
CA TYR A 694 -5.06 -28.79 19.62
C TYR A 694 -4.08 -27.62 19.60
N ASN A 695 -3.42 -27.34 20.73
CA ASN A 695 -2.45 -26.27 20.88
C ASN A 695 -1.11 -26.83 21.36
N TYR A 696 -0.12 -26.82 20.46
CA TYR A 696 1.28 -27.14 20.74
C TYR A 696 2.18 -25.91 20.60
N TYR A 697 1.61 -24.73 20.36
CA TYR A 697 2.34 -23.49 20.21
C TYR A 697 3.02 -23.11 21.54
N ILE A 698 4.35 -23.02 21.51
CA ILE A 698 5.20 -22.61 22.64
C ILE A 698 5.80 -21.22 22.43
N GLY A 699 5.42 -20.56 21.34
CA GLY A 699 5.88 -19.21 20.99
C GLY A 699 5.27 -18.12 21.88
N THR A 700 5.47 -16.87 21.47
CA THR A 700 5.07 -15.69 22.25
C THR A 700 3.87 -14.98 21.62
N PHE A 701 2.89 -14.61 22.45
CA PHE A 701 1.86 -13.62 22.09
C PHE A 701 2.23 -12.25 22.67
N ARG A 702 2.14 -11.20 21.85
CA ARG A 702 2.35 -9.81 22.26
C ARG A 702 1.20 -8.93 21.78
N ASN A 703 0.76 -8.04 22.64
CA ASN A 703 -0.37 -7.15 22.41
C ASN A 703 -0.23 -5.89 23.28
N THR A 704 0.99 -5.38 23.39
CA THR A 704 1.34 -4.36 24.39
C THR A 704 0.99 -2.98 23.87
N GLY A 705 0.56 -2.07 24.74
CA GLY A 705 0.39 -0.66 24.34
C GLY A 705 1.76 0.01 24.21
N GLY A 706 1.95 0.87 23.21
CA GLY A 706 3.22 1.55 22.95
C GLY A 706 3.63 2.52 24.06
N ALA A 707 4.91 2.87 24.09
CA ALA A 707 5.43 3.80 25.09
C ALA A 707 5.04 5.25 24.76
N GLY A 708 4.39 5.95 25.69
CA GLY A 708 4.34 7.42 25.65
C GLY A 708 5.68 8.05 26.03
N GLY A 709 5.90 9.30 25.62
CA GLY A 709 7.05 10.10 26.05
C GLY A 709 7.01 10.43 27.57
N ALA A 710 8.09 11.01 28.11
CA ALA A 710 8.26 11.21 29.56
C ALA A 710 7.14 12.01 30.26
N GLY A 711 6.42 12.87 29.53
CA GLY A 711 5.25 13.62 30.01
C GLY A 711 3.89 13.05 29.58
N ALA A 712 3.86 11.99 28.78
CA ALA A 712 2.66 11.37 28.23
C ALA A 712 2.39 10.00 28.87
N GLU A 713 1.21 9.43 28.62
CA GLU A 713 0.89 8.09 29.10
C GLU A 713 1.22 7.02 28.06
N HIS A 714 1.57 5.83 28.54
CA HIS A 714 1.68 4.65 27.69
C HIS A 714 0.29 4.18 27.23
N GLY A 715 0.24 3.52 26.08
CA GLY A 715 -0.98 2.85 25.62
C GLY A 715 -1.36 1.69 26.56
N GLY A 716 -2.64 1.34 26.55
CA GLY A 716 -3.15 0.18 27.25
C GLY A 716 -2.80 -1.10 26.49
N ALA A 717 -2.65 -2.19 27.24
CA ALA A 717 -2.54 -3.52 26.64
C ALA A 717 -3.81 -3.84 25.84
N GLY A 718 -3.63 -4.66 24.82
CA GLY A 718 -4.70 -5.27 24.05
C GLY A 718 -5.25 -6.51 24.71
N THR A 719 -5.81 -7.40 23.89
CA THR A 719 -6.37 -8.68 24.36
C THR A 719 -5.85 -9.86 23.53
N VAL A 720 -5.42 -10.93 24.20
CA VAL A 720 -5.23 -12.25 23.58
C VAL A 720 -6.30 -13.19 24.13
N TYR A 721 -7.20 -13.65 23.27
CA TYR A 721 -8.26 -14.59 23.64
C TYR A 721 -7.98 -15.96 23.04
N LEU A 722 -7.89 -16.99 23.88
CA LEU A 722 -7.65 -18.37 23.48
C LEU A 722 -8.90 -19.19 23.79
N HIS A 723 -9.46 -19.87 22.80
CA HIS A 723 -10.65 -20.70 22.95
C HIS A 723 -10.43 -22.09 22.35
N LYS A 724 -10.42 -23.11 23.23
CA LYS A 724 -10.41 -24.51 22.82
C LYS A 724 -11.78 -24.93 22.29
N LEU A 725 -11.83 -25.39 21.05
CA LEU A 725 -12.99 -26.00 20.42
C LEU A 725 -13.00 -27.52 20.64
N PRO A 726 -14.17 -28.15 20.80
CA PRO A 726 -14.28 -29.59 20.92
C PRO A 726 -14.22 -30.32 19.57
N ASP A 727 -13.66 -31.53 19.59
CA ASP A 727 -13.92 -32.50 18.52
C ASP A 727 -15.37 -32.98 18.58
N LEU A 728 -15.97 -33.14 17.41
CA LEU A 728 -17.30 -33.74 17.28
C LEU A 728 -17.17 -35.26 17.15
N LEU A 729 -17.94 -35.98 17.97
CA LEU A 729 -18.15 -37.42 17.81
C LEU A 729 -18.87 -37.70 16.47
N SER A 730 -18.83 -38.94 16.00
CA SER A 730 -19.49 -39.35 14.73
C SER A 730 -21.01 -39.11 14.71
N ASN A 731 -21.64 -38.93 15.88
CA ASN A 731 -23.05 -38.58 16.05
C ASN A 731 -23.31 -37.06 16.09
N GLY A 732 -22.29 -36.22 15.87
CA GLY A 732 -22.37 -34.76 15.88
C GLY A 732 -22.47 -34.13 17.26
N GLN A 733 -22.23 -34.88 18.34
CA GLN A 733 -22.21 -34.37 19.72
C GLN A 733 -20.79 -34.08 20.20
N VAL A 734 -20.66 -33.17 21.17
CA VAL A 734 -19.41 -32.90 21.89
C VAL A 734 -19.10 -34.06 22.83
N ALA A 735 -17.84 -34.45 22.92
CA ALA A 735 -17.41 -35.51 23.84
C ALA A 735 -17.75 -35.13 25.31
N PRO A 736 -18.29 -36.06 26.11
CA PRO A 736 -18.78 -35.77 27.47
C PRO A 736 -17.66 -35.39 28.46
N ASP A 737 -16.41 -35.73 28.16
CA ASP A 737 -15.20 -35.39 28.92
C ASP A 737 -14.51 -34.11 28.42
N PHE A 738 -15.11 -33.41 27.44
CA PHE A 738 -14.55 -32.17 26.93
C PHE A 738 -14.46 -31.10 28.01
N THR A 739 -13.25 -30.57 28.21
CA THR A 739 -12.99 -29.45 29.09
C THR A 739 -12.85 -28.17 28.28
N HIS A 740 -13.74 -27.22 28.53
CA HIS A 740 -13.65 -25.88 27.94
C HIS A 740 -12.38 -25.18 28.45
N ASN A 741 -11.71 -24.45 27.55
CA ASN A 741 -10.61 -23.57 27.92
C ASN A 741 -10.76 -22.25 27.17
N ARG A 742 -11.32 -21.26 27.87
CA ARG A 742 -11.44 -19.87 27.45
C ARG A 742 -10.49 -19.04 28.30
N THR A 743 -9.32 -18.76 27.76
CA THR A 743 -8.28 -17.95 28.40
C THR A 743 -8.30 -16.54 27.84
N LEU A 744 -8.33 -15.53 28.70
CA LEU A 744 -8.06 -14.15 28.30
C LEU A 744 -6.75 -13.69 28.94
N TYR A 745 -5.83 -13.20 28.11
CA TYR A 745 -4.49 -12.77 28.50
C TYR A 745 -4.23 -11.32 28.12
N LEU A 746 -3.72 -10.55 29.08
CA LEU A 746 -3.34 -9.15 28.93
C LEU A 746 -1.98 -8.90 29.58
N ASP A 747 -1.10 -8.22 28.83
CA ASP A 747 0.23 -7.89 29.29
C ASP A 747 0.68 -6.54 28.71
N ASN A 748 1.12 -5.62 29.58
CA ASN A 748 1.59 -4.30 29.14
C ASN A 748 3.10 -4.08 29.28
N MET A 749 3.90 -5.13 29.49
CA MET A 749 5.36 -5.09 29.59
C MET A 749 5.90 -3.98 30.53
N ASN A 750 5.35 -3.88 31.73
CA ASN A 750 5.70 -2.89 32.77
C ASN A 750 5.41 -1.43 32.37
N ARG A 751 4.51 -1.23 31.41
CA ARG A 751 4.00 0.09 31.04
C ARG A 751 2.75 0.37 31.89
N PHE A 752 2.93 1.14 32.95
CA PHE A 752 1.86 1.50 33.87
C PHE A 752 1.17 2.79 33.43
N PRO A 753 -0.15 2.94 33.62
CA PRO A 753 -0.80 4.25 33.50
C PRO A 753 -0.20 5.24 34.53
N ARG A 754 -0.26 6.55 34.27
CA ARG A 754 0.35 7.58 35.15
C ARG A 754 -0.18 7.50 36.58
N ASN A 755 -1.45 7.13 36.74
CA ASN A 755 -2.06 6.81 38.02
C ASN A 755 -2.75 5.45 37.97
N PRO A 756 -2.08 4.36 38.40
CA PRO A 756 -2.64 3.00 38.34
C PRO A 756 -3.88 2.79 39.24
N LEU A 757 -4.05 3.60 40.29
CA LEU A 757 -5.14 3.46 41.27
C LEU A 757 -6.25 4.52 41.10
N ARG A 758 -6.32 5.17 39.93
CA ARG A 758 -7.35 6.18 39.63
C ARG A 758 -8.76 5.56 39.64
N ASN A 759 -9.75 6.35 40.03
CA ASN A 759 -11.16 5.93 40.00
C ASN A 759 -11.73 6.09 38.57
N LEU A 760 -12.12 4.98 37.94
CA LEU A 760 -12.68 4.96 36.58
C LEU A 760 -14.19 5.19 36.51
N THR A 761 -14.90 5.43 37.63
CA THR A 761 -16.38 5.52 37.64
C THR A 761 -16.93 6.51 36.59
N GLN A 762 -16.28 7.66 36.44
CA GLN A 762 -16.68 8.68 35.45
C GLN A 762 -16.27 8.32 34.00
N PHE A 763 -15.35 7.37 33.82
CA PHE A 763 -14.84 6.97 32.51
C PHE A 763 -15.71 5.88 31.87
N TYR A 764 -16.58 5.17 32.60
CA TYR A 764 -17.51 4.22 31.97
C TYR A 764 -18.47 4.89 30.99
N THR A 765 -18.81 6.17 31.19
CA THR A 765 -19.64 6.94 30.23
C THR A 765 -18.84 7.51 29.06
N ASN A 766 -17.55 7.76 29.24
CA ASN A 766 -16.64 8.20 28.19
C ASN A 766 -15.27 7.53 28.41
N TYR A 767 -15.13 6.34 27.84
CA TYR A 767 -13.98 5.48 28.14
C TYR A 767 -12.70 5.96 27.49
N SER A 768 -12.74 6.87 26.51
CA SER A 768 -11.56 7.54 25.94
C SER A 768 -10.76 8.35 26.97
N LEU A 769 -11.35 8.66 28.14
CA LEU A 769 -10.63 9.28 29.26
C LEU A 769 -9.80 8.27 30.08
N GLY A 770 -10.08 6.97 29.96
CA GLY A 770 -9.41 5.90 30.70
C GLY A 770 -8.16 5.37 29.98
N SER A 771 -7.16 6.21 29.76
CA SER A 771 -5.95 5.82 29.02
C SER A 771 -5.17 4.69 29.70
N GLY A 772 -4.55 3.80 28.93
CA GLY A 772 -3.82 2.67 29.50
C GLY A 772 -4.70 1.48 29.94
N VAL A 773 -6.01 1.51 29.67
CA VAL A 773 -6.97 0.44 30.02
C VAL A 773 -7.38 -0.35 28.79
N ALA A 774 -7.38 -1.67 28.90
CA ALA A 774 -8.00 -2.60 27.97
C ALA A 774 -9.51 -2.68 28.25
N TRP A 775 -10.33 -2.32 27.26
CA TRP A 775 -11.78 -2.40 27.37
C TRP A 775 -12.31 -3.64 26.67
N ILE A 776 -13.08 -4.41 27.43
CA ILE A 776 -13.74 -5.63 26.97
C ILE A 776 -15.18 -5.30 26.65
N PHE A 777 -15.56 -5.57 25.40
CA PHE A 777 -16.93 -5.41 24.93
C PHE A 777 -17.60 -6.78 24.86
N PRO A 778 -18.65 -7.02 25.68
CA PRO A 778 -19.50 -8.20 25.55
C PRO A 778 -20.08 -8.29 24.14
N GLY A 779 -20.24 -9.49 23.60
CA GLY A 779 -20.69 -9.68 22.22
C GLY A 779 -21.06 -11.12 21.90
N PHE A 780 -21.38 -11.36 20.63
CA PHE A 780 -21.65 -12.72 20.15
C PHE A 780 -20.36 -13.42 19.75
N TYR A 781 -20.35 -14.73 19.88
CA TYR A 781 -19.30 -15.54 19.28
C TYR A 781 -19.33 -15.39 17.75
N PRO A 782 -18.17 -15.56 17.09
CA PRO A 782 -18.11 -15.71 15.65
C PRO A 782 -19.04 -16.82 15.16
N SER A 783 -19.60 -16.67 13.96
CA SER A 783 -20.56 -17.63 13.37
C SER A 783 -20.04 -19.06 13.22
N PHE A 784 -18.72 -19.25 13.17
CA PHE A 784 -18.09 -20.58 13.11
C PHE A 784 -18.11 -21.33 14.45
N VAL A 785 -18.23 -20.62 15.58
CA VAL A 785 -18.43 -21.24 16.89
C VAL A 785 -19.89 -21.62 17.03
N LYS A 786 -20.19 -22.89 16.79
CA LYS A 786 -21.57 -23.39 16.86
C LYS A 786 -22.13 -23.23 18.28
N PRO A 787 -23.45 -22.95 18.44
CA PRO A 787 -24.08 -22.85 19.76
C PRO A 787 -23.92 -24.10 20.64
N ILE A 788 -23.75 -25.28 20.03
CA ILE A 788 -23.47 -26.52 20.77
C ILE A 788 -22.11 -26.51 21.48
N PHE A 789 -21.17 -25.68 21.02
CA PHE A 789 -19.84 -25.51 21.61
C PHE A 789 -19.82 -24.44 22.71
N SER A 790 -20.76 -23.49 22.66
CA SER A 790 -20.97 -22.52 23.73
C SER A 790 -22.45 -22.12 23.75
N PRO A 791 -23.28 -22.73 24.62
CA PRO A 791 -24.71 -22.42 24.71
C PRO A 791 -24.98 -21.09 25.42
N VAL A 792 -23.95 -20.46 25.98
CA VAL A 792 -24.02 -19.15 26.64
C VAL A 792 -23.59 -18.07 25.65
N ASP A 793 -24.38 -17.00 25.55
CA ASP A 793 -24.04 -15.81 24.81
C ASP A 793 -23.25 -14.84 25.68
N PHE A 794 -22.18 -14.28 25.12
CA PHE A 794 -21.31 -13.35 25.84
C PHE A 794 -21.88 -11.93 25.82
N THR A 795 -23.18 -11.79 25.55
CA THR A 795 -23.85 -10.49 25.48
C THR A 795 -24.08 -9.93 26.88
N SER A 796 -24.54 -10.76 27.81
CA SER A 796 -24.73 -10.46 29.25
C SER A 796 -23.70 -11.10 30.15
N ASP A 797 -23.25 -12.31 29.82
CA ASP A 797 -22.43 -13.14 30.68
C ASP A 797 -21.09 -13.47 30.00
N VAL A 798 -20.03 -12.76 30.39
CA VAL A 798 -18.66 -13.06 29.95
C VAL A 798 -18.10 -14.15 30.86
N ILE A 799 -17.86 -15.33 30.29
CA ILE A 799 -17.37 -16.49 31.05
C ILE A 799 -15.95 -16.84 30.59
N LEU A 800 -15.01 -16.79 31.52
CA LEU A 800 -13.61 -17.14 31.30
C LEU A 800 -13.23 -18.31 32.21
N ASP A 801 -12.62 -19.34 31.64
CA ASP A 801 -12.07 -20.43 32.44
C ASP A 801 -10.76 -20.00 33.10
N HIS A 802 -10.01 -19.14 32.40
CA HIS A 802 -8.76 -18.57 32.88
C HIS A 802 -8.64 -17.07 32.51
N LEU A 803 -8.31 -16.23 33.49
CA LEU A 803 -7.98 -14.83 33.27
C LEU A 803 -6.53 -14.57 33.72
N GLN A 804 -5.77 -13.89 32.88
CA GLN A 804 -4.36 -13.57 33.11
C GLN A 804 -4.11 -12.08 32.87
N ILE A 805 -3.63 -11.37 33.89
CA ILE A 805 -3.31 -9.94 33.79
C ILE A 805 -1.91 -9.72 34.39
N TYR A 806 -0.97 -9.27 33.56
CA TYR A 806 0.44 -9.15 33.92
C TYR A 806 1.04 -7.78 33.61
N ARG A 807 2.16 -7.49 34.27
CA ARG A 807 3.12 -6.42 33.95
C ARG A 807 2.45 -5.07 33.64
N GLY A 808 1.59 -4.60 34.56
CA GLY A 808 0.94 -3.28 34.51
C GLY A 808 -0.31 -3.18 33.65
N ALA A 809 -0.81 -4.29 33.08
CA ALA A 809 -2.07 -4.28 32.32
C ALA A 809 -3.27 -3.95 33.21
N GLN A 810 -4.18 -3.12 32.69
CA GLN A 810 -5.47 -2.81 33.32
C GLN A 810 -6.62 -3.29 32.46
N MET A 811 -7.63 -3.89 33.07
CA MET A 811 -8.82 -4.40 32.39
C MET A 811 -10.10 -3.79 32.97
N ALA A 812 -11.00 -3.36 32.09
CA ALA A 812 -12.36 -2.93 32.41
C ALA A 812 -13.35 -3.46 31.37
N MET A 813 -14.64 -3.48 31.70
CA MET A 813 -15.69 -3.98 30.82
C MET A 813 -16.74 -2.91 30.60
N VAL A 814 -17.24 -2.72 29.38
CA VAL A 814 -18.30 -1.74 29.13
C VAL A 814 -19.12 -2.16 27.93
N ARG A 815 -20.38 -1.70 27.86
CA ARG A 815 -21.13 -1.66 26.61
C ARG A 815 -21.13 -0.21 26.12
N PRO A 816 -20.39 0.11 25.05
CA PRO A 816 -20.27 1.50 24.59
C PRO A 816 -21.62 2.18 24.36
N GLU A 817 -22.60 1.47 23.79
CA GLU A 817 -23.93 2.00 23.52
C GLU A 817 -24.80 2.15 24.77
N ASN A 818 -24.59 1.32 25.79
CA ASN A 818 -25.39 1.29 27.02
C ASN A 818 -24.52 1.02 28.26
N PRO A 819 -23.71 1.99 28.73
CA PRO A 819 -22.70 1.76 29.77
C PRO A 819 -23.22 1.30 31.14
N ARG A 820 -24.52 1.50 31.42
CA ARG A 820 -25.18 1.12 32.69
C ARG A 820 -25.87 -0.25 32.64
N GLN A 821 -25.90 -0.88 31.47
CA GLN A 821 -26.56 -2.17 31.30
C GLN A 821 -25.74 -3.27 31.99
N ASN A 822 -26.42 -4.25 32.57
CA ASN A 822 -25.78 -5.27 33.42
C ASN A 822 -24.78 -6.13 32.64
N ILE A 823 -23.59 -6.38 33.19
CA ILE A 823 -22.59 -7.32 32.64
C ILE A 823 -22.14 -8.24 33.78
N ASN A 824 -22.20 -9.54 33.59
CA ASN A 824 -21.65 -10.50 34.56
C ASN A 824 -20.35 -11.09 33.99
N LEU A 825 -19.30 -11.07 34.81
CA LEU A 825 -18.02 -11.68 34.53
C LEU A 825 -17.85 -12.88 35.47
N SER A 826 -17.75 -14.07 34.91
CA SER A 826 -17.44 -15.30 35.63
C SER A 826 -16.04 -15.77 35.27
N VAL A 827 -15.19 -15.94 36.28
CA VAL A 827 -13.80 -16.37 36.12
C VAL A 827 -13.56 -17.65 36.92
N GLY A 828 -13.20 -18.73 36.24
CA GLY A 828 -12.85 -20.00 36.86
C GLY A 828 -11.54 -19.91 37.66
N SER A 829 -10.45 -19.55 36.99
CA SER A 829 -9.12 -19.37 37.56
C SER A 829 -8.54 -18.00 37.20
N PHE A 830 -7.77 -17.40 38.11
CA PHE A 830 -7.23 -16.06 37.94
C PHE A 830 -5.73 -16.05 38.31
N ASP A 831 -4.88 -15.64 37.36
CA ASP A 831 -3.44 -15.48 37.55
C ASP A 831 -2.96 -14.06 37.23
N GLY A 832 -1.81 -13.71 37.82
CA GLY A 832 -1.19 -12.39 37.70
C GLY A 832 0.08 -12.28 38.54
N ASP A 833 0.89 -11.27 38.25
CA ASP A 833 2.18 -10.99 38.91
C ASP A 833 2.07 -9.90 40.00
N ARG A 834 0.84 -9.58 40.44
CA ARG A 834 0.51 -8.49 41.38
C ARG A 834 0.66 -7.08 40.84
N SER A 835 0.98 -6.90 39.56
CA SER A 835 1.12 -5.57 38.95
C SER A 835 -0.08 -5.15 38.10
N GLY A 836 -0.96 -6.09 37.76
CA GLY A 836 -2.18 -5.84 36.99
C GLY A 836 -3.30 -5.21 37.82
N HIS A 837 -4.34 -4.71 37.14
CA HIS A 837 -5.53 -4.13 37.78
C HIS A 837 -6.82 -4.54 37.06
N LEU A 838 -7.80 -5.08 37.79
CA LEU A 838 -9.16 -5.36 37.33
C LEU A 838 -10.16 -4.33 37.88
N HIS A 839 -10.98 -3.77 36.99
CA HIS A 839 -12.00 -2.80 37.32
C HIS A 839 -13.41 -3.36 37.07
N VAL A 840 -14.29 -3.24 38.07
CA VAL A 840 -15.69 -3.67 37.99
C VAL A 840 -16.61 -2.46 38.19
N GLY A 841 -17.36 -2.13 37.15
CA GLY A 841 -18.20 -0.94 37.05
C GLY A 841 -19.60 -1.06 37.64
N TYR A 842 -20.40 -0.01 37.45
CA TYR A 842 -21.80 0.03 37.88
C TYR A 842 -22.64 -1.05 37.19
N ASN A 843 -23.46 -1.77 37.96
CA ASN A 843 -24.32 -2.85 37.49
C ASN A 843 -23.54 -4.04 36.89
N GLN A 844 -22.28 -4.21 37.28
CA GLN A 844 -21.45 -5.33 36.84
C GLN A 844 -21.25 -6.31 37.99
N THR A 845 -21.34 -7.61 37.69
CA THR A 845 -21.14 -8.68 38.66
C THR A 845 -19.83 -9.39 38.36
N LEU A 846 -18.97 -9.57 39.37
CA LEU A 846 -17.76 -10.40 39.27
C LEU A 846 -17.94 -11.67 40.11
N LEU A 847 -17.85 -12.83 39.47
CA LEU A 847 -17.88 -14.14 40.10
C LEU A 847 -16.49 -14.77 39.93
N ILE A 848 -15.81 -15.06 41.03
CA ILE A 848 -14.48 -15.69 41.00
C ILE A 848 -14.58 -17.05 41.69
N GLY A 849 -14.17 -18.10 40.99
CA GLY A 849 -14.12 -19.47 41.51
C GLY A 849 -12.99 -19.72 42.53
N THR A 850 -12.08 -18.76 42.72
CA THR A 850 -10.93 -18.87 43.64
C THR A 850 -10.95 -17.73 44.66
N GLY A 851 -10.45 -18.01 45.87
CA GLY A 851 -10.40 -17.02 46.95
C GLY A 851 -9.17 -16.10 46.96
N ARG A 852 -8.21 -16.30 46.05
CA ARG A 852 -6.95 -15.53 46.01
C ARG A 852 -6.98 -14.55 44.85
N LEU A 853 -6.78 -13.26 45.14
CA LEU A 853 -6.66 -12.24 44.10
C LEU A 853 -5.18 -12.03 43.73
N PRO A 854 -4.79 -12.27 42.47
CA PRO A 854 -3.42 -12.12 42.01
C PRO A 854 -3.10 -10.71 41.46
N VAL A 855 -4.08 -9.81 41.44
CA VAL A 855 -3.98 -8.44 40.92
C VAL A 855 -4.76 -7.45 41.79
N ASP A 856 -4.55 -6.15 41.57
CA ASP A 856 -5.38 -5.11 42.18
C ASP A 856 -6.81 -5.21 41.65
N VAL A 857 -7.80 -4.98 42.51
CA VAL A 857 -9.23 -5.05 42.13
C VAL A 857 -9.96 -3.82 42.66
N SER A 858 -10.62 -3.09 41.77
CA SER A 858 -11.49 -1.96 42.11
C SER A 858 -12.95 -2.28 41.83
N LEU A 859 -13.74 -2.33 42.89
CA LEU A 859 -15.18 -2.58 42.86
C LEU A 859 -15.92 -1.25 43.03
N TYR A 860 -16.35 -0.64 41.94
CA TYR A 860 -16.99 0.68 41.95
C TYR A 860 -18.43 0.63 42.47
N HIS A 861 -19.00 1.80 42.73
CA HIS A 861 -20.39 1.92 43.18
C HIS A 861 -21.36 1.16 42.26
N GLY A 862 -22.23 0.35 42.84
CA GLY A 862 -23.21 -0.47 42.11
C GLY A 862 -22.64 -1.75 41.48
N SER A 863 -21.35 -2.06 41.69
CA SER A 863 -20.79 -3.38 41.38
C SER A 863 -21.18 -4.41 42.46
N GLU A 864 -21.28 -5.66 42.03
CA GLU A 864 -21.45 -6.81 42.90
C GLU A 864 -20.30 -7.79 42.67
N THR A 865 -19.73 -8.35 43.74
CA THR A 865 -18.69 -9.37 43.62
C THR A 865 -18.97 -10.50 44.58
N THR A 866 -19.02 -11.72 44.06
CA THR A 866 -19.26 -12.93 44.84
C THR A 866 -18.03 -13.83 44.79
N LEU A 867 -17.58 -14.26 45.96
CA LEU A 867 -16.43 -15.16 46.14
C LEU A 867 -16.88 -16.49 46.75
N GLN A 868 -16.03 -17.52 46.66
CA GLN A 868 -16.31 -18.84 47.26
C GLN A 868 -15.75 -18.95 48.68
N GLY A 869 -16.26 -18.14 49.62
CA GLY A 869 -16.03 -18.30 51.06
C GLY A 869 -14.71 -17.72 51.60
N GLU A 870 -13.62 -17.72 50.85
CA GLU A 870 -12.34 -17.11 51.25
C GLU A 870 -11.98 -15.92 50.36
N LEU A 871 -11.54 -14.82 50.97
CA LEU A 871 -10.87 -13.70 50.29
C LEU A 871 -9.49 -13.51 50.90
N ARG A 872 -8.45 -13.84 50.12
CA ARG A 872 -7.05 -13.65 50.49
C ARG A 872 -6.42 -12.55 49.64
N VAL A 873 -6.03 -11.48 50.30
CA VAL A 873 -5.41 -10.29 49.72
C VAL A 873 -3.94 -10.26 50.12
N ALA A 874 -3.05 -10.56 49.16
CA ALA A 874 -1.63 -10.74 49.43
C ALA A 874 -0.76 -9.96 48.42
N GLY A 875 -0.22 -8.81 48.86
CA GLY A 875 0.60 -7.93 48.02
C GLY A 875 -0.16 -7.23 46.89
N VAL A 876 -1.49 -7.11 47.02
CA VAL A 876 -2.40 -6.42 46.09
C VAL A 876 -3.39 -5.55 46.87
N THR A 877 -4.05 -4.63 46.19
CA THR A 877 -5.02 -3.68 46.73
C THR A 877 -6.42 -4.01 46.22
N VAL A 878 -7.36 -4.17 47.16
CA VAL A 878 -8.79 -4.35 46.86
C VAL A 878 -9.54 -3.11 47.34
N MET A 879 -10.04 -2.31 46.39
CA MET A 879 -10.87 -1.13 46.66
C MET A 879 -12.34 -1.49 46.54
N VAL A 880 -13.11 -1.26 47.60
CA VAL A 880 -14.52 -1.66 47.69
C VAL A 880 -15.41 -0.43 47.93
N GLU A 881 -16.06 0.02 46.86
CA GLU A 881 -17.19 0.98 46.86
C GLU A 881 -18.54 0.26 46.60
N GLY A 882 -18.50 -0.94 46.01
CA GLY A 882 -19.64 -1.81 45.73
C GLY A 882 -19.98 -2.81 46.83
N THR A 883 -20.59 -3.94 46.45
CA THR A 883 -21.02 -5.00 47.40
C THR A 883 -20.18 -6.26 47.21
N LEU A 884 -19.53 -6.73 48.29
CA LEU A 884 -18.91 -8.06 48.37
C LEU A 884 -19.86 -9.04 49.06
N LYS A 885 -20.09 -10.20 48.43
CA LYS A 885 -20.95 -11.29 48.95
C LYS A 885 -20.16 -12.59 49.09
N ASN A 886 -20.63 -13.45 50.00
CA ASN A 886 -20.09 -14.80 50.24
C ASN A 886 -18.61 -14.83 50.63
N VAL A 887 -18.16 -13.84 51.42
CA VAL A 887 -16.84 -13.86 52.07
C VAL A 887 -17.03 -14.28 53.52
N GLU A 888 -16.67 -15.52 53.84
CA GLU A 888 -16.70 -16.06 55.21
C GLU A 888 -15.40 -15.75 55.94
N ASN A 889 -14.26 -15.89 55.25
CA ASN A 889 -12.92 -15.65 55.78
C ASN A 889 -12.19 -14.60 54.95
N LEU A 890 -11.76 -13.50 55.58
CA LEU A 890 -10.92 -12.46 54.97
C LEU A 890 -9.51 -12.51 55.57
N THR A 891 -8.51 -12.75 54.72
CA THR A 891 -7.09 -12.78 55.10
C THR A 891 -6.33 -11.70 54.36
N VAL A 892 -5.70 -10.77 55.08
CA VAL A 892 -4.87 -9.71 54.51
C VAL A 892 -3.43 -9.91 54.97
N VAL A 893 -2.52 -10.18 54.03
CA VAL A 893 -1.11 -10.55 54.29
C VAL A 893 -0.17 -9.92 53.27
N ASP A 894 1.14 -10.05 53.48
CA ASP A 894 2.18 -9.65 52.51
C ASP A 894 2.05 -8.20 51.98
N GLY A 895 1.63 -7.25 52.82
CA GLY A 895 1.43 -5.85 52.42
C GLY A 895 0.17 -5.61 51.57
N GLY A 896 -0.74 -6.58 51.50
CA GLY A 896 -2.04 -6.40 50.86
C GLY A 896 -2.90 -5.36 51.57
N ASN A 897 -3.75 -4.67 50.82
CA ASN A 897 -4.61 -3.60 51.34
C ASN A 897 -6.06 -3.84 50.94
N VAL A 898 -6.98 -3.72 51.90
CA VAL A 898 -8.43 -3.70 51.63
C VAL A 898 -8.95 -2.34 52.06
N ILE A 899 -9.42 -1.56 51.10
CA ILE A 899 -9.88 -0.20 51.32
C ILE A 899 -11.38 -0.15 51.03
N GLN A 900 -12.17 -0.10 52.11
CA GLN A 900 -13.61 0.11 51.99
C GLN A 900 -13.91 1.60 52.05
N ARG A 901 -14.57 2.13 51.02
CA ARG A 901 -15.05 3.52 51.01
C ARG A 901 -16.54 3.54 51.32
N PRO A 902 -17.01 4.40 52.25
CA PRO A 902 -18.43 4.48 52.57
C PRO A 902 -19.22 4.90 51.34
N LYS A 903 -20.46 4.40 51.20
CA LYS A 903 -21.43 4.89 50.23
C LYS A 903 -21.54 6.41 50.38
N THR A 904 -20.93 7.19 49.49
CA THR A 904 -21.27 8.61 49.36
C THR A 904 -22.68 8.66 48.77
N PRO A 905 -23.68 9.21 49.48
CA PRO A 905 -24.98 9.45 48.87
C PRO A 905 -24.78 10.52 47.80
N LEU A 906 -24.95 10.16 46.53
CA LEU A 906 -25.14 11.17 45.50
C LEU A 906 -26.46 11.86 45.80
N PHE A 907 -26.38 13.16 46.10
CA PHE A 907 -27.56 14.02 46.15
C PHE A 907 -28.31 13.93 44.81
N SER A 908 -29.64 13.88 44.94
CA SER A 908 -30.71 13.82 43.94
C SER A 908 -30.43 14.47 42.58
#